data_AF-A0A497ARF5-F1
#
_entry.id   AF-A0A497ARF5-F1
#
_cell.length_a   1.000
_cell.length_b   1.000
_cell.length_c   1.000
_cell.angle_alpha   90.00
_cell.angle_beta   90.00
_cell.angle_gamma   90.00
#
_symmetry.space_group_name_H-M   'P 1'
#
loop_
_entity.id
_entity.type
_entity.pdbx_description
1 polymer ?
#
loop_
_entity_poly.entity_id
_entity_poly.type
_entity_poly.pdbx_seq_one_letter_code
_entity_poly.pdbx_strand_id
1 'polypeptide(L)'
;IATAKNTPEGIRLIPFIYSADIAYMMEFGDLYARFYYDGAPLKTFFDADIVPVEIVTPYLVADLPAVHYKHVGDVMRLVHGDYPPQKLSRTTTTSFTMEDVVFNKGPFRTRNDIENDDGVTMTYDGAVAIGSSGTMTASSAVFDDPLHIGALFKLTHPRDLVIDEISGTGSQDSTGIEVEGTFTFVTHGTWSGTVQIQRKDGDADYEAFRTYTADDDRNVQFSYVEKDDNIFYRISTDTINGDFAAEITVDDTTNDSIYRVTGVSSSTVAIVEVVSVPPVASPTVTTLRWAEGSWSHYRGFPSSITFFEARCVYLGMNDGLVTIWFSAAGDFENFKEGTDDSDAFSISLSSTNDARWIDGLETLCVGTSGDEWRIMSSKLDSPITPTNFTTKQQTTYGSDTIQPTKVNDVIMYTDMVSRKVREFTFSDSLQKYTSPDLTALAEHITDGGVTSVAYQKNPDPVLWSTRGDGMLLSQTYEREQNVVAWSKHPMGWTTVDSSDVDWDTSVIVPMYPVLRELTDAEIPAKPATPTVADGITTIANASELDSKINANKSGSFILTADINLSGVSWTPITDFEGTLDGDGHTISNLSISTGLREQGLFGTVIGAVKIKDLTLNSFTIAQTGYGNYRGALVGYAEDLDDAIFLNIKVINSSIDGYNYTGGMFGLIETVSDSARCQIFQCSVSNTDVEGSRYIGGLIGSTYIGGDTDDASEMVDCYSVNGTVTTSYKSVGGFVGYLDGYDNGTTDADVSKWMIVHSCYSTNDIVSTSDLEIAGGFAGEVYIKRIVNCYSTGSLTAGSDLDIVGGFIGLCSGYFRFTNCYATGDITGVDDAYWVAGFCAKFDSTGQALRCYATGDINITGTNITALLVGGFSGFIGNDDNGMDAWVKRCWSESDINFETGPVSLSAVGCFTGAMTGYSTLVENCYAWGSITKSSGNWPTTAGTTSDGVGGFIGTINGAGDTGFGEDMTIENCYCAQTNIKHGSGLENQVPNIVGDSGGFGGKDHHADANTLTTTECFFDKETCGFDTDATTALASTTSVMQTESTFDNAGWDMDTIWVMDPQVTNYIQMDAEGEVSSVAVIPGMPDVKEDEVWCAVLRNVGGTSYRFVERMWPRAFPTQSDCRFVDCGVFYDGEPATVI
;
A
#
# COMPACT_ATOMS: atom_id res chain seq x y z
N ILE A 1 -6.71 -3.19 -5.87
CA ILE A 1 -6.08 -2.87 -4.56
C ILE A 1 -7.13 -2.55 -3.51
N ALA A 2 -8.08 -1.64 -3.76
CA ALA A 2 -9.24 -1.44 -2.89
C ALA A 2 -10.38 -0.74 -3.65
N THR A 3 -11.59 -0.84 -3.14
CA THR A 3 -12.72 0.01 -3.59
C THR A 3 -12.48 1.46 -3.16
N ALA A 4 -12.80 2.41 -4.04
CA ALA A 4 -12.83 3.83 -3.72
C ALA A 4 -13.83 4.11 -2.58
N LYS A 5 -13.64 5.18 -1.82
CA LYS A 5 -14.49 5.50 -0.65
C LYS A 5 -15.96 5.65 -1.03
N ASN A 6 -16.22 6.55 -1.99
CA ASN A 6 -17.54 6.84 -2.51
C ASN A 6 -17.62 6.19 -3.89
N THR A 7 -18.23 5.02 -3.94
CA THR A 7 -18.43 4.26 -5.17
C THR A 7 -19.89 4.33 -5.60
N PRO A 8 -20.22 4.59 -6.89
CA PRO A 8 -19.36 4.65 -8.07
C PRO A 8 -18.81 6.05 -8.45
N GLU A 9 -18.89 7.03 -7.54
CA GLU A 9 -18.55 8.44 -7.83
C GLU A 9 -17.14 8.62 -8.42
N GLY A 10 -16.98 9.67 -9.23
CA GLY A 10 -15.71 9.99 -9.88
C GLY A 10 -14.62 10.37 -8.86
N ILE A 11 -13.39 9.94 -9.12
CA ILE A 11 -12.20 10.29 -8.32
C ILE A 11 -11.07 10.73 -9.26
N ARG A 12 -10.11 11.50 -8.73
CA ARG A 12 -8.83 11.79 -9.38
C ARG A 12 -7.69 11.27 -8.53
N LEU A 13 -6.77 10.56 -9.18
CA LEU A 13 -5.53 10.11 -8.55
C LEU A 13 -4.46 11.20 -8.67
N ILE A 14 -3.83 11.57 -7.55
CA ILE A 14 -2.75 12.57 -7.50
C ILE A 14 -1.56 11.98 -6.73
N PRO A 15 -0.36 11.93 -7.32
CA PRO A 15 0.83 11.42 -6.65
C PRO A 15 1.42 12.44 -5.67
N PHE A 16 1.75 11.99 -4.45
CA PHE A 16 2.52 12.75 -3.47
C PHE A 16 3.89 12.08 -3.29
N ILE A 17 4.96 12.69 -3.79
CA ILE A 17 6.31 12.11 -3.78
C ILE A 17 7.16 12.89 -2.78
N TYR A 18 7.44 12.28 -1.62
CA TYR A 18 8.35 12.89 -0.63
C TYR A 18 9.81 12.65 -1.03
N SER A 19 10.13 11.41 -1.42
CA SER A 19 11.44 10.99 -1.90
C SER A 19 11.29 9.89 -2.94
N ALA A 20 12.41 9.40 -3.49
CA ALA A 20 12.40 8.25 -4.38
C ALA A 20 11.89 6.97 -3.68
N ASP A 21 12.03 6.89 -2.36
CA ASP A 21 11.67 5.70 -1.56
C ASP A 21 10.31 5.82 -0.88
N ILE A 22 9.82 7.04 -0.68
CA ILE A 22 8.55 7.31 0.01
C ILE A 22 7.68 8.16 -0.91
N ALA A 23 6.69 7.49 -1.49
CA ALA A 23 5.64 8.11 -2.29
C ALA A 23 4.28 7.54 -1.89
N TYR A 24 3.26 8.38 -1.98
CA TYR A 24 1.88 8.04 -1.67
C TYR A 24 1.03 8.30 -2.92
N MET A 25 0.05 7.42 -3.15
CA MET A 25 -1.01 7.69 -4.11
C MET A 25 -2.20 8.30 -3.37
N MET A 26 -2.68 9.47 -3.80
CA MET A 26 -3.84 10.11 -3.19
C MET A 26 -5.08 9.92 -4.08
N GLU A 27 -6.14 9.40 -3.49
CA GLU A 27 -7.50 9.39 -4.05
C GLU A 27 -8.20 10.67 -3.64
N PHE A 28 -8.36 11.62 -4.55
CA PHE A 28 -9.22 12.78 -4.37
C PHE A 28 -10.63 12.44 -4.84
N GLY A 29 -11.62 12.58 -3.96
CA GLY A 29 -13.04 12.45 -4.28
C GLY A 29 -13.82 13.66 -3.76
N ASP A 30 -15.15 13.53 -3.60
CA ASP A 30 -16.01 14.64 -3.21
C ASP A 30 -15.68 15.16 -1.80
N LEU A 31 -15.00 16.30 -1.70
CA LEU A 31 -14.62 16.95 -0.45
C LEU A 31 -13.69 16.12 0.47
N TYR A 32 -12.99 15.12 -0.08
CA TYR A 32 -12.00 14.34 0.65
C TYR A 32 -10.77 13.98 -0.19
N ALA A 33 -9.67 13.66 0.52
CA ALA A 33 -8.56 12.91 -0.03
C ALA A 33 -8.19 11.75 0.89
N ARG A 34 -7.98 10.57 0.31
CA ARG A 34 -7.52 9.35 0.99
C ARG A 34 -6.14 8.95 0.48
N PHE A 35 -5.30 8.40 1.35
CA PHE A 35 -3.91 8.08 1.04
C PHE A 35 -3.69 6.57 0.89
N TYR A 36 -2.85 6.19 -0.06
CA TYR A 36 -2.40 4.83 -0.31
C TYR A 36 -0.87 4.79 -0.22
N TYR A 37 -0.36 3.75 0.43
CA TYR A 37 1.07 3.49 0.59
C TYR A 37 1.26 1.97 0.54
N ASP A 38 2.32 1.50 -0.10
CA ASP A 38 2.62 0.06 -0.21
C ASP A 38 1.47 -0.79 -0.79
N GLY A 39 0.89 -0.32 -1.89
CA GLY A 39 -0.15 -1.09 -2.58
C GLY A 39 -1.46 -1.26 -1.79
N ALA A 40 -1.68 -0.52 -0.69
CA ALA A 40 -2.88 -0.60 0.15
C ALA A 40 -3.30 0.79 0.68
N PRO A 41 -4.56 0.97 1.14
CA PRO A 41 -4.95 2.17 1.87
C PRO A 41 -4.05 2.37 3.09
N LEU A 42 -3.45 3.56 3.22
CA LEU A 42 -2.67 3.95 4.38
C LEU A 42 -3.61 4.03 5.58
N LYS A 43 -3.25 3.36 6.69
CA LYS A 43 -4.08 3.24 7.87
C LYS A 43 -3.42 3.90 9.08
N THR A 44 -4.24 4.41 9.98
CA THR A 44 -3.82 4.93 11.29
C THR A 44 -4.73 4.37 12.38
N PHE A 45 -4.23 4.36 13.62
CA PHE A 45 -5.05 4.06 14.78
C PHE A 45 -5.85 5.29 15.18
N PHE A 46 -7.16 5.11 15.36
CA PHE A 46 -8.04 6.10 15.95
C PHE A 46 -9.04 5.39 16.87
N ASP A 47 -9.06 5.75 18.16
CA ASP A 47 -9.95 5.18 19.17
C ASP A 47 -10.06 3.64 19.15
N ALA A 48 -8.91 2.95 19.06
CA ALA A 48 -8.76 1.48 19.02
C ALA A 48 -9.18 0.78 17.71
N ASP A 49 -9.66 1.51 16.70
CA ASP A 49 -9.94 0.99 15.36
C ASP A 49 -8.83 1.34 14.36
N ILE A 50 -8.62 0.47 13.37
CA ILE A 50 -7.70 0.71 12.25
C ILE A 50 -8.51 1.33 11.10
N VAL A 51 -8.32 2.63 10.87
CA VAL A 51 -9.08 3.39 9.86
C VAL A 51 -8.15 3.93 8.76
N PRO A 52 -8.62 4.09 7.51
CA PRO A 52 -7.87 4.76 6.46
C PRO A 52 -7.53 6.22 6.82
N VAL A 53 -6.34 6.68 6.46
CA VAL A 53 -5.93 8.08 6.60
C VAL A 53 -6.67 8.91 5.55
N GLU A 54 -7.41 9.91 6.02
CA GLU A 54 -8.23 10.79 5.20
C GLU A 54 -8.15 12.24 5.69
N ILE A 55 -8.24 13.19 4.75
CA ILE A 55 -8.36 14.62 5.04
C ILE A 55 -9.53 15.22 4.26
N VAL A 56 -10.06 16.33 4.78
CA VAL A 56 -11.08 17.13 4.08
C VAL A 56 -10.39 17.97 3.00
N THR A 57 -11.03 18.07 1.84
CA THR A 57 -10.60 18.96 0.75
C THR A 57 -11.74 19.92 0.38
N PRO A 58 -11.43 21.10 -0.18
CA PRO A 58 -12.49 22.02 -0.63
C PRO A 58 -13.09 21.63 -1.98
N TYR A 59 -12.51 20.66 -2.70
CA TYR A 59 -12.82 20.39 -4.09
C TYR A 59 -14.01 19.44 -4.26
N LEU A 60 -14.93 19.82 -5.16
CA LEU A 60 -15.98 18.94 -5.64
C LEU A 60 -15.45 18.01 -6.74
N VAL A 61 -16.09 16.85 -6.93
CA VAL A 61 -15.69 15.87 -7.98
C VAL A 61 -15.57 16.49 -9.36
N ALA A 62 -16.47 17.40 -9.72
CA ALA A 62 -16.50 18.04 -11.04
C ALA A 62 -15.29 18.96 -11.29
N ASP A 63 -14.67 19.47 -10.23
CA ASP A 63 -13.57 20.44 -10.30
C ASP A 63 -12.20 19.74 -10.24
N LEU A 64 -12.18 18.49 -9.78
CA LEU A 64 -10.95 17.70 -9.66
C LEU A 64 -10.10 17.69 -10.94
N PRO A 65 -10.64 17.54 -12.18
CA PRO A 65 -9.81 17.52 -13.39
C PRO A 65 -9.01 18.81 -13.63
N ALA A 66 -9.48 19.96 -13.14
CA ALA A 66 -8.86 21.26 -13.35
C ALA A 66 -7.87 21.65 -12.22
N VAL A 67 -7.74 20.83 -11.17
CA VAL A 67 -6.77 21.08 -10.10
C VAL A 67 -5.35 20.90 -10.61
N HIS A 68 -4.53 21.94 -10.53
CA HIS A 68 -3.10 21.87 -10.82
C HIS A 68 -2.30 21.79 -9.53
N TYR A 69 -1.17 21.09 -9.55
CA TYR A 69 -0.35 20.90 -8.35
C TYR A 69 1.15 20.83 -8.65
N LYS A 70 1.92 21.28 -7.65
CA LYS A 70 3.38 21.08 -7.59
C LYS A 70 3.79 20.83 -6.15
N HIS A 71 4.74 19.92 -5.96
CA HIS A 71 5.27 19.59 -4.64
C HIS A 71 6.77 19.82 -4.59
N VAL A 72 7.26 20.13 -3.39
CA VAL A 72 8.68 20.16 -3.04
C VAL A 72 8.79 19.61 -1.61
N GLY A 73 9.46 18.47 -1.44
CA GLY A 73 9.59 17.80 -0.14
C GLY A 73 8.21 17.47 0.47
N ASP A 74 8.00 17.86 1.72
CA ASP A 74 6.78 17.58 2.49
C ASP A 74 5.56 18.45 2.13
N VAL A 75 5.69 19.40 1.20
CA VAL A 75 4.64 20.36 0.90
C VAL A 75 4.24 20.30 -0.57
N MET A 76 2.95 20.04 -0.80
CA MET A 76 2.29 20.19 -2.10
C MET A 76 1.40 21.43 -2.10
N ARG A 77 1.52 22.24 -3.15
CA ARG A 77 0.62 23.37 -3.41
C ARG A 77 -0.34 22.98 -4.53
N LEU A 78 -1.62 23.18 -4.30
CA LEU A 78 -2.70 22.90 -5.25
C LEU A 78 -3.42 24.21 -5.60
N VAL A 79 -3.79 24.39 -6.87
CA VAL A 79 -4.45 25.59 -7.36
C VAL A 79 -5.60 25.23 -8.30
N HIS A 80 -6.63 26.07 -8.29
CA HIS A 80 -7.80 25.99 -9.15
C HIS A 80 -8.40 27.39 -9.32
N GLY A 81 -9.00 27.71 -10.47
CA GLY A 81 -9.50 29.06 -10.77
C GLY A 81 -10.55 29.59 -9.79
N ASP A 82 -11.34 28.68 -9.20
CA ASP A 82 -12.47 29.02 -8.31
C ASP A 82 -12.20 28.77 -6.81
N TYR A 83 -11.06 28.16 -6.46
CA TYR A 83 -10.71 27.85 -5.06
C TYR A 83 -9.44 28.58 -4.63
N PRO A 84 -9.35 29.06 -3.36
CA PRO A 84 -8.11 29.58 -2.82
C PRO A 84 -6.98 28.56 -2.97
N PRO A 85 -5.74 28.98 -3.34
CA PRO A 85 -4.60 28.08 -3.36
C PRO A 85 -4.47 27.32 -2.05
N GLN A 86 -4.29 26.00 -2.14
CA GLN A 86 -4.19 25.11 -0.99
C GLN A 86 -2.76 24.63 -0.77
N LYS A 87 -2.42 24.37 0.49
CA LYS A 87 -1.17 23.76 0.92
C LYS A 87 -1.48 22.44 1.63
N LEU A 88 -1.09 21.34 0.99
CA LEU A 88 -1.08 20.02 1.60
C LEU A 88 0.29 19.76 2.21
N SER A 89 0.36 19.61 3.52
CA SER A 89 1.60 19.36 4.25
C SER A 89 1.58 17.99 4.92
N ARG A 90 2.63 17.21 4.69
CA ARG A 90 2.92 15.96 5.40
C ARG A 90 3.74 16.28 6.64
N THR A 91 3.24 15.94 7.83
CA THR A 91 3.96 16.18 9.11
C THR A 91 4.59 14.92 9.67
N THR A 92 3.99 13.77 9.40
CA THR A 92 4.52 12.44 9.76
C THR A 92 4.25 11.46 8.61
N THR A 93 4.59 10.18 8.78
CA THR A 93 4.29 9.13 7.80
C THR A 93 2.79 8.87 7.60
N THR A 94 1.94 9.26 8.55
CA THR A 94 0.48 9.03 8.55
C THR A 94 -0.34 10.30 8.78
N SER A 95 0.29 11.46 8.96
CA SER A 95 -0.38 12.72 9.24
C SER A 95 -0.21 13.72 8.10
N PHE A 96 -1.35 14.12 7.53
CA PHE A 96 -1.45 15.10 6.46
C PHE A 96 -2.43 16.19 6.86
N THR A 97 -2.17 17.40 6.39
CA THR A 97 -3.04 18.57 6.64
C THR A 97 -3.23 19.34 5.35
N MET A 98 -4.41 19.92 5.16
CA MET A 98 -4.74 20.82 4.05
C MET A 98 -5.18 22.15 4.64
N GLU A 99 -4.57 23.24 4.17
CA GLU A 99 -4.91 24.61 4.59
C GLU A 99 -4.83 25.58 3.40
N ASP A 100 -5.53 26.70 3.48
CA ASP A 100 -5.38 27.80 2.53
C ASP A 100 -3.96 28.37 2.60
N VAL A 101 -3.37 28.70 1.46
CA VAL A 101 -2.13 29.48 1.42
C VAL A 101 -2.45 30.91 1.83
N VAL A 102 -1.90 31.34 2.97
CA VAL A 102 -2.11 32.70 3.48
C VAL A 102 -1.14 33.68 2.84
N PHE A 103 -1.67 34.55 1.98
CA PHE A 103 -0.92 35.66 1.41
C PHE A 103 -1.09 36.93 2.25
N ASN A 104 0.03 37.55 2.64
CA ASN A 104 0.04 38.77 3.46
C ASN A 104 0.56 40.00 2.70
N LYS A 105 1.31 39.81 1.61
CA LYS A 105 2.01 40.91 0.91
C LYS A 105 1.59 41.06 -0.56
N GLY A 106 0.37 40.64 -0.90
CA GLY A 106 -0.18 40.69 -2.26
C GLY A 106 -0.35 39.30 -2.89
N PRO A 107 -0.49 39.19 -4.22
CA PRO A 107 -0.38 40.28 -5.19
C PRO A 107 -1.55 41.27 -5.14
N PHE A 108 -1.30 42.51 -5.58
CA PHE A 108 -2.30 43.58 -5.65
C PHE A 108 -2.54 44.02 -7.09
N ARG A 109 -3.76 44.50 -7.35
CA ARG A 109 -4.10 45.17 -8.61
C ARG A 109 -3.47 46.56 -8.67
N THR A 110 -3.63 47.21 -9.82
CA THR A 110 -3.26 48.62 -9.96
C THR A 110 -4.10 49.47 -8.99
N ARG A 111 -3.50 50.56 -8.49
CA ARG A 111 -4.18 51.48 -7.56
C ARG A 111 -5.42 52.10 -8.21
N ASN A 112 -6.52 52.17 -7.47
CA ASN A 112 -7.84 52.55 -7.99
C ASN A 112 -7.88 53.97 -8.62
N ASP A 113 -7.18 54.94 -8.03
CA ASP A 113 -7.05 56.30 -8.57
C ASP A 113 -6.19 56.39 -9.85
N ILE A 114 -5.52 55.29 -10.23
CA ILE A 114 -4.77 55.16 -11.50
C ILE A 114 -5.58 54.33 -12.50
N GLU A 115 -6.15 53.20 -12.07
CA GLU A 115 -6.88 52.26 -12.94
C GLU A 115 -8.26 52.81 -13.35
N ASN A 116 -9.05 53.29 -12.38
CA ASN A 116 -10.45 53.68 -12.58
C ASN A 116 -10.67 55.20 -12.53
N ASP A 117 -9.88 55.94 -11.74
CA ASP A 117 -10.02 57.40 -11.52
C ASP A 117 -11.47 57.83 -11.18
N ASP A 118 -12.15 57.02 -10.36
CA ASP A 118 -13.57 57.16 -10.05
C ASP A 118 -13.86 58.02 -8.79
N GLY A 119 -12.81 58.46 -8.11
CA GLY A 119 -12.90 59.25 -6.88
C GLY A 119 -13.39 58.47 -5.65
N VAL A 120 -13.44 57.13 -5.69
CA VAL A 120 -13.86 56.30 -4.56
C VAL A 120 -12.77 56.28 -3.48
N THR A 121 -13.15 56.65 -2.25
CA THR A 121 -12.27 56.61 -1.08
C THR A 121 -12.50 55.37 -0.24
N MET A 122 -11.44 54.85 0.36
CA MET A 122 -11.48 53.84 1.42
C MET A 122 -11.15 54.46 2.77
N THR A 123 -11.99 54.21 3.77
CA THR A 123 -11.78 54.61 5.16
C THR A 123 -11.67 53.38 6.05
N TYR A 124 -10.53 53.20 6.72
CA TYR A 124 -10.40 52.24 7.81
C TYR A 124 -10.70 52.93 9.15
N ASP A 125 -11.49 52.29 10.00
CA ASP A 125 -11.80 52.71 11.36
C ASP A 125 -11.68 51.54 12.33
N GLY A 126 -10.66 51.55 13.20
CA GLY A 126 -10.37 50.45 14.12
C GLY A 126 -9.02 50.55 14.83
N ALA A 127 -8.69 49.52 15.60
CA ALA A 127 -7.38 49.40 16.23
C ALA A 127 -6.31 49.09 15.16
N VAL A 128 -5.10 49.61 15.34
CA VAL A 128 -4.04 49.62 14.31
C VAL A 128 -3.02 48.48 14.47
N ALA A 129 -3.14 47.63 15.50
CA ALA A 129 -2.20 46.51 15.68
C ALA A 129 -2.53 45.34 14.73
N ILE A 130 -1.51 44.63 14.26
CA ILE A 130 -1.67 43.40 13.45
C ILE A 130 -2.62 42.43 14.17
N GLY A 131 -3.55 41.83 13.42
CA GLY A 131 -4.59 40.94 13.93
C GLY A 131 -5.79 41.64 14.58
N SER A 132 -5.76 42.98 14.70
CA SER A 132 -6.92 43.73 15.19
C SER A 132 -8.03 43.77 14.15
N SER A 133 -9.27 43.73 14.62
CA SER A 133 -10.45 43.96 13.77
C SER A 133 -10.81 45.44 13.69
N GLY A 134 -11.31 45.85 12.54
CA GLY A 134 -11.85 47.18 12.30
C GLY A 134 -12.87 47.17 11.16
N THR A 135 -13.39 48.36 10.84
CA THR A 135 -14.39 48.55 9.77
C THR A 135 -13.74 49.28 8.60
N MET A 136 -13.86 48.73 7.39
CA MET A 136 -13.49 49.39 6.15
C MET A 136 -14.75 49.90 5.45
N THR A 137 -14.82 51.21 5.21
CA THR A 137 -15.94 51.89 4.55
C THR A 137 -15.49 52.51 3.22
N ALA A 138 -16.10 52.05 2.14
CA ALA A 138 -15.96 52.64 0.81
C ALA A 138 -16.98 53.77 0.59
N SER A 139 -16.62 54.84 -0.11
CA SER A 139 -17.58 55.93 -0.43
C SER A 139 -18.60 55.57 -1.53
N SER A 140 -18.45 54.41 -2.17
CA SER A 140 -19.34 53.82 -3.16
C SER A 140 -19.34 52.30 -3.04
N ALA A 141 -20.20 51.61 -3.78
CA ALA A 141 -20.28 50.15 -3.76
C ALA A 141 -18.96 49.52 -4.28
N VAL A 142 -18.30 48.73 -3.42
CA VAL A 142 -17.06 47.99 -3.71
C VAL A 142 -17.15 46.55 -3.20
N PHE A 143 -17.72 46.33 -2.02
CA PHE A 143 -17.78 45.01 -1.39
C PHE A 143 -18.96 44.18 -1.88
N ASP A 144 -18.78 42.86 -1.90
CA ASP A 144 -19.76 41.88 -2.33
C ASP A 144 -19.74 40.72 -1.32
N ASP A 145 -20.92 40.37 -0.79
CA ASP A 145 -21.09 39.32 0.22
C ASP A 145 -21.61 38.04 -0.46
N PRO A 146 -20.91 36.89 -0.37
CA PRO A 146 -19.70 36.62 0.43
C PRO A 146 -18.38 36.75 -0.35
N LEU A 147 -18.40 37.18 -1.61
CA LEU A 147 -17.27 37.01 -2.55
C LEU A 147 -15.99 37.78 -2.18
N HIS A 148 -16.09 38.85 -1.40
CA HIS A 148 -14.92 39.60 -0.93
C HIS A 148 -14.34 39.09 0.41
N ILE A 149 -14.96 38.11 1.07
CA ILE A 149 -14.37 37.53 2.29
C ILE A 149 -13.04 36.84 1.93
N GLY A 150 -11.98 37.16 2.68
CA GLY A 150 -10.60 36.73 2.43
C GLY A 150 -9.79 37.67 1.52
N ALA A 151 -10.44 38.59 0.79
CA ALA A 151 -9.74 39.51 -0.11
C ALA A 151 -8.83 40.50 0.65
N LEU A 152 -7.68 40.82 0.05
CA LEU A 152 -6.77 41.84 0.57
C LEU A 152 -7.14 43.23 0.04
N PHE A 153 -6.92 44.26 0.84
CA PHE A 153 -6.99 45.66 0.44
C PHE A 153 -5.74 46.39 0.95
N LYS A 154 -5.02 47.05 0.04
CA LYS A 154 -3.88 47.90 0.37
C LYS A 154 -4.30 49.36 0.34
N LEU A 155 -4.12 50.09 1.44
CA LEU A 155 -4.33 51.53 1.52
C LEU A 155 -2.99 52.24 1.66
N THR A 156 -2.73 53.19 0.77
CA THR A 156 -1.55 54.03 0.77
C THR A 156 -1.90 55.40 1.35
N HIS A 157 -1.16 55.85 2.35
CA HIS A 157 -1.29 57.18 2.94
C HIS A 157 -0.02 58.01 2.71
N PRO A 158 -0.10 59.34 2.81
CA PRO A 158 1.07 60.18 3.00
C PRO A 158 1.71 59.85 4.36
N ARG A 159 3.04 59.76 4.39
CA ARG A 159 3.83 59.64 5.62
C ARG A 159 4.17 61.05 6.12
N ASP A 160 3.87 61.33 7.38
CA ASP A 160 4.39 62.52 8.07
C ASP A 160 5.92 62.40 8.17
N LEU A 161 6.64 63.52 8.21
CA LEU A 161 8.10 63.51 8.33
C LEU A 161 8.52 62.79 9.63
N VAL A 162 9.20 61.65 9.51
CA VAL A 162 9.70 60.86 10.64
C VAL A 162 11.20 61.10 10.78
N ILE A 163 11.61 61.66 11.93
CA ILE A 163 13.01 61.95 12.26
C ILE A 163 13.31 61.44 13.67
N ASP A 164 14.45 60.79 13.83
CA ASP A 164 15.09 60.52 15.12
C ASP A 164 16.35 61.37 15.21
N GLU A 165 16.49 62.17 16.27
CA GLU A 165 17.58 63.13 16.42
C GLU A 165 18.26 63.01 17.78
N ILE A 166 19.57 63.28 17.81
CA ILE A 166 20.34 63.34 19.05
C ILE A 166 21.36 64.48 18.98
N SER A 167 21.61 65.13 20.12
CA SER A 167 22.63 66.17 20.23
C SER A 167 23.31 66.16 21.61
N GLY A 168 24.51 66.73 21.69
CA GLY A 168 25.27 66.85 22.94
C GLY A 168 26.50 65.95 23.05
N THR A 169 27.08 65.87 24.25
CA THR A 169 28.38 65.24 24.53
C THR A 169 28.25 63.97 25.38
N GLY A 170 29.19 63.03 25.24
CA GLY A 170 29.21 61.76 26.00
C GLY A 170 28.49 60.60 25.32
N SER A 171 28.21 59.53 26.08
CA SER A 171 27.53 58.33 25.59
C SER A 171 26.03 58.48 25.73
N GLN A 172 25.31 58.34 24.61
CA GLN A 172 23.87 58.55 24.54
C GLN A 172 23.26 57.64 23.48
N ASP A 173 22.03 57.19 23.71
CA ASP A 173 21.21 56.49 22.72
C ASP A 173 19.95 57.32 22.48
N SER A 174 19.56 57.44 21.21
CA SER A 174 18.26 57.99 20.80
C SER A 174 17.14 56.95 20.95
N THR A 175 15.90 57.39 20.79
CA THR A 175 14.70 56.57 20.95
C THR A 175 14.60 55.46 19.89
N GLY A 176 15.06 55.76 18.68
CA GLY A 176 14.89 54.91 17.51
C GLY A 176 13.52 55.05 16.87
N ILE A 177 13.49 54.86 15.55
CA ILE A 177 12.31 54.95 14.70
C ILE A 177 12.21 53.72 13.83
N GLU A 178 10.98 53.29 13.54
CA GLU A 178 10.73 52.27 12.53
C GLU A 178 11.04 52.83 11.14
N VAL A 179 11.77 52.07 10.34
CA VAL A 179 12.11 52.45 8.97
C VAL A 179 11.74 51.30 8.05
N GLU A 180 10.76 51.55 7.19
CA GLU A 180 10.49 50.78 5.99
C GLU A 180 10.61 51.76 4.82
N GLY A 181 11.62 51.55 3.97
CA GLY A 181 11.97 52.43 2.86
C GLY A 181 13.33 53.12 3.01
N THR A 182 13.54 54.17 2.21
CA THR A 182 14.79 54.94 2.23
C THR A 182 14.87 55.80 3.48
N PHE A 183 16.01 55.75 4.18
CA PHE A 183 16.36 56.72 5.21
C PHE A 183 17.70 57.38 4.94
N THR A 184 17.87 58.59 5.46
CA THR A 184 19.10 59.36 5.42
C THR A 184 19.56 59.69 6.84
N PHE A 185 20.78 59.29 7.17
CA PHE A 185 21.52 59.70 8.36
C PHE A 185 22.44 60.87 8.05
N VAL A 186 22.44 61.90 8.89
CA VAL A 186 23.32 63.07 8.78
C VAL A 186 23.92 63.41 10.14
N THR A 187 25.19 63.76 10.19
CA THR A 187 25.81 64.42 11.37
C THR A 187 26.09 65.88 11.07
N HIS A 188 26.10 66.71 12.11
CA HIS A 188 26.34 68.15 12.05
C HIS A 188 27.33 68.62 13.12
N GLY A 189 27.90 69.81 12.90
CA GLY A 189 28.76 70.50 13.85
C GLY A 189 30.24 70.09 13.77
N THR A 190 31.00 70.36 14.84
CA THR A 190 32.43 70.07 14.93
C THR A 190 32.67 69.20 16.14
N TRP A 191 33.01 67.93 15.92
CA TRP A 191 32.98 66.91 16.97
C TRP A 191 34.11 65.88 16.84
N SER A 192 34.54 65.33 17.97
CA SER A 192 35.46 64.20 18.01
C SER A 192 34.88 63.05 18.82
N GLY A 193 34.98 61.82 18.32
CA GLY A 193 34.36 60.65 18.94
C GLY A 193 33.83 59.60 17.97
N THR A 194 32.94 58.75 18.49
CA THR A 194 32.30 57.64 17.76
C THR A 194 30.78 57.76 17.80
N VAL A 195 30.14 57.73 16.64
CA VAL A 195 28.68 57.61 16.46
C VAL A 195 28.36 56.36 15.66
N GLN A 196 27.27 55.68 16.02
CA GLN A 196 26.76 54.49 15.38
C GLN A 196 25.32 54.69 14.93
N ILE A 197 25.03 54.19 13.74
CA ILE A 197 23.68 53.79 13.36
C ILE A 197 23.51 52.37 13.90
N GLN A 198 22.52 52.16 14.76
CA GLN A 198 22.15 50.85 15.27
C GLN A 198 20.82 50.40 14.67
N ARG A 199 20.69 49.09 14.42
CA ARG A 199 19.52 48.44 13.83
C ARG A 199 19.00 47.37 14.80
N LYS A 200 17.69 47.17 14.86
CA LYS A 200 17.07 45.98 15.46
C LYS A 200 15.90 45.49 14.62
N ASP A 201 15.60 44.22 14.74
CA ASP A 201 14.40 43.57 14.20
C ASP A 201 13.37 43.39 15.32
N GLY A 202 12.25 44.12 15.25
CA GLY A 202 11.17 44.07 16.22
C GLY A 202 11.60 44.25 17.67
N ASP A 203 11.48 43.18 18.45
CA ASP A 203 11.79 43.13 19.89
C ASP A 203 13.26 42.77 20.20
N ALA A 204 14.11 42.59 19.19
CA ALA A 204 15.52 42.30 19.37
C ALA A 204 16.29 43.49 20.01
N ASP A 205 17.47 43.17 20.55
CA ASP A 205 18.41 44.20 21.01
C ASP A 205 19.03 44.94 19.82
N TYR A 206 19.30 46.24 20.01
CA TYR A 206 19.97 47.05 19.00
C TYR A 206 21.43 46.63 18.81
N GLU A 207 21.82 46.41 17.55
CA GLU A 207 23.19 46.12 17.15
C GLU A 207 23.77 47.21 16.24
N ALA A 208 25.10 47.34 16.24
CA ALA A 208 25.78 48.32 15.41
C ALA A 208 25.67 47.95 13.92
N PHE A 209 24.83 48.68 13.19
CA PHE A 209 24.68 48.55 11.73
C PHE A 209 25.82 49.26 11.00
N ARG A 210 26.19 50.46 11.45
CA ARG A 210 27.30 51.22 10.88
C ARG A 210 27.93 52.15 11.91
N THR A 211 29.25 52.25 11.91
CA THR A 211 30.02 53.09 12.85
C THR A 211 30.81 54.14 12.10
N TYR A 212 30.83 55.36 12.64
CA TYR A 212 31.61 56.49 12.15
C TYR A 212 32.43 57.11 13.28
N THR A 213 33.65 57.53 12.95
CA THR A 213 34.54 58.26 13.87
C THR A 213 35.02 59.56 13.24
N ALA A 214 35.17 60.58 14.08
CA ALA A 214 35.74 61.87 13.73
C ALA A 214 36.71 62.33 14.82
N ASP A 215 37.70 63.13 14.43
CA ASP A 215 38.66 63.76 15.36
C ASP A 215 38.57 65.31 15.33
N ASP A 216 37.72 65.89 14.47
CA ASP A 216 37.45 67.33 14.29
C ASP A 216 36.23 67.54 13.34
N ASP A 217 36.14 68.62 12.54
CA ASP A 217 35.04 68.90 11.59
C ASP A 217 34.90 67.88 10.44
N ARG A 218 34.31 66.71 10.74
CA ARG A 218 33.94 65.68 9.78
C ARG A 218 32.48 65.27 9.95
N ASN A 219 31.64 65.82 9.08
CA ASN A 219 30.25 65.44 9.00
C ASN A 219 29.99 64.37 7.95
N VAL A 220 29.08 63.45 8.29
CA VAL A 220 28.76 62.26 7.50
C VAL A 220 27.32 62.36 7.02
N GLN A 221 27.08 62.01 5.76
CA GLN A 221 25.76 61.74 5.23
C GLN A 221 25.74 60.31 4.66
N PHE A 222 24.70 59.55 4.99
CA PHE A 222 24.52 58.17 4.55
C PHE A 222 23.06 57.90 4.29
N SER A 223 22.74 57.32 3.13
CA SER A 223 21.38 56.89 2.82
C SER A 223 21.36 55.38 2.57
N TYR A 224 20.29 54.73 3.03
CA TYR A 224 20.07 53.29 2.87
C TYR A 224 18.59 53.00 2.70
N VAL A 225 18.26 51.95 1.96
CA VAL A 225 16.89 51.47 1.78
C VAL A 225 16.70 50.25 2.69
N GLU A 226 15.92 50.41 3.76
CA GLU A 226 15.47 49.27 4.56
C GLU A 226 14.24 48.66 3.90
N LYS A 227 14.29 47.36 3.65
CA LYS A 227 13.25 46.63 2.94
C LYS A 227 12.41 45.74 3.85
N ASP A 228 13.01 45.35 4.97
CA ASP A 228 12.36 44.51 5.97
C ASP A 228 11.34 45.35 6.75
N ASP A 229 10.19 44.76 7.03
CA ASP A 229 9.17 45.40 7.86
C ASP A 229 9.57 45.28 9.35
N ASN A 230 9.04 46.14 10.23
CA ASN A 230 9.30 46.08 11.68
C ASN A 230 10.77 46.25 12.09
N ILE A 231 11.58 46.92 11.26
CA ILE A 231 12.96 47.28 11.58
C ILE A 231 13.03 48.66 12.20
N PHE A 232 13.80 48.77 13.28
CA PHE A 232 14.05 50.05 13.93
C PHE A 232 15.50 50.46 13.80
N TYR A 233 15.71 51.74 13.51
CA TYR A 233 17.01 52.38 13.49
C TYR A 233 17.10 53.44 14.57
N ARG A 234 18.24 53.49 15.27
CA ARG A 234 18.56 54.55 16.21
C ARG A 234 20.00 55.03 16.04
N ILE A 235 20.26 56.22 16.57
CA ILE A 235 21.59 56.80 16.72
C ILE A 235 22.12 56.48 18.12
N SER A 236 23.35 55.97 18.20
CA SER A 236 24.07 55.69 19.45
C SER A 236 25.44 56.36 19.44
N THR A 237 25.85 56.98 20.54
CA THR A 237 27.16 57.61 20.71
C THR A 237 27.91 56.99 21.89
N ASP A 238 29.23 56.86 21.75
CA ASP A 238 30.10 56.35 22.84
C ASP A 238 30.82 57.50 23.57
N THR A 239 31.91 58.02 23.03
CA THR A 239 32.57 59.22 23.58
C THR A 239 32.53 60.34 22.55
N ILE A 240 31.59 61.27 22.66
CA ILE A 240 31.50 62.46 21.80
C ILE A 240 31.91 63.72 22.55
N ASN A 241 32.79 64.52 21.94
CA ASN A 241 33.19 65.85 22.39
C ASN A 241 32.93 66.89 21.30
N GLY A 242 32.73 68.16 21.67
CA GLY A 242 32.47 69.26 20.73
C GLY A 242 30.99 69.58 20.56
N ASP A 243 30.66 70.25 19.46
CA ASP A 243 29.28 70.60 19.08
C ASP A 243 28.77 69.54 18.11
N PHE A 244 28.02 68.57 18.62
CA PHE A 244 27.53 67.40 17.87
C PHE A 244 26.01 67.36 17.82
N ALA A 245 25.49 67.14 16.62
CA ALA A 245 24.13 66.69 16.39
C ALA A 245 24.10 65.63 15.28
N ALA A 246 23.14 64.72 15.33
CA ALA A 246 22.88 63.77 14.25
C ALA A 246 21.39 63.47 14.13
N GLU A 247 20.96 63.17 12.93
CA GLU A 247 19.57 62.84 12.60
C GLU A 247 19.50 61.62 11.67
N ILE A 248 18.44 60.83 11.82
CA ILE A 248 17.97 59.81 10.87
C ILE A 248 16.60 60.28 10.39
N THR A 249 16.46 60.51 9.08
CA THR A 249 15.19 60.91 8.44
C THR A 249 14.70 59.81 7.51
N VAL A 250 13.43 59.44 7.60
CA VAL A 250 12.80 58.56 6.61
C VAL A 250 12.39 59.40 5.40
N ASP A 251 12.97 59.10 4.23
CA ASP A 251 12.81 59.88 3.00
C ASP A 251 11.53 59.54 2.24
N ASP A 252 10.96 58.34 2.46
CA ASP A 252 9.75 57.92 1.78
C ASP A 252 8.52 58.68 2.27
N THR A 253 7.83 59.32 1.32
CA THR A 253 6.69 60.23 1.58
C THR A 253 5.34 59.51 1.69
N THR A 254 5.32 58.20 1.53
CA THR A 254 4.11 57.37 1.59
C THR A 254 4.37 56.09 2.35
N ASN A 255 3.28 55.50 2.82
CA ASN A 255 3.28 54.31 3.64
C ASN A 255 2.06 53.45 3.28
N ASP A 256 2.25 52.14 3.22
CA ASP A 256 1.21 51.19 2.83
C ASP A 256 0.71 50.44 4.07
N SER A 257 -0.59 50.16 4.11
CA SER A 257 -1.22 49.28 5.10
C SER A 257 -2.08 48.27 4.38
N ILE A 258 -2.11 47.04 4.89
CA ILE A 258 -2.81 45.92 4.25
C ILE A 258 -3.85 45.40 5.21
N TYR A 259 -5.05 45.15 4.70
CA TYR A 259 -6.18 44.62 5.45
C TYR A 259 -6.75 43.41 4.74
N ARG A 260 -7.25 42.44 5.50
CA ARG A 260 -7.97 41.28 4.99
C ARG A 260 -9.44 41.39 5.36
N VAL A 261 -10.33 41.22 4.40
CA VAL A 261 -11.78 41.21 4.69
C VAL A 261 -12.14 39.92 5.43
N THR A 262 -12.77 40.05 6.59
CA THR A 262 -13.27 38.92 7.41
C THR A 262 -14.80 38.83 7.40
N GLY A 263 -15.49 39.86 6.92
CA GLY A 263 -16.93 39.84 6.68
C GLY A 263 -17.40 41.07 5.90
N VAL A 264 -18.55 40.99 5.24
CA VAL A 264 -19.14 42.11 4.50
C VAL A 264 -20.48 42.47 5.13
N SER A 265 -20.62 43.74 5.56
CA SER A 265 -21.87 44.23 6.18
C SER A 265 -22.83 44.85 5.17
N SER A 266 -22.29 45.42 4.10
CA SER A 266 -23.04 45.98 2.96
C SER A 266 -22.09 46.21 1.79
N SER A 267 -22.62 46.62 0.62
CA SER A 267 -21.78 46.92 -0.54
C SER A 267 -20.75 48.03 -0.32
N THR A 268 -20.88 48.84 0.74
CA THR A 268 -19.95 49.93 1.08
C THR A 268 -19.22 49.71 2.40
N VAL A 269 -19.48 48.63 3.15
CA VAL A 269 -18.92 48.40 4.48
C VAL A 269 -18.49 46.95 4.66
N ALA A 270 -17.22 46.74 4.99
CA ALA A 270 -16.64 45.45 5.33
C ALA A 270 -16.01 45.47 6.73
N ILE A 271 -16.00 44.31 7.39
CA ILE A 271 -15.20 44.03 8.58
C ILE A 271 -13.86 43.50 8.09
N VAL A 272 -12.78 44.06 8.60
CA VAL A 272 -11.42 43.71 8.18
C VAL A 272 -10.50 43.44 9.36
N GLU A 273 -9.48 42.64 9.12
CA GLU A 273 -8.34 42.40 9.99
C GLU A 273 -7.13 43.17 9.47
N VAL A 274 -6.34 43.77 10.37
CA VAL A 274 -5.07 44.42 10.03
C VAL A 274 -3.99 43.36 9.76
N VAL A 275 -3.47 43.32 8.53
CA VAL A 275 -2.36 42.44 8.10
C VAL A 275 -1.02 43.17 8.15
N SER A 276 -1.00 44.43 7.75
CA SER A 276 0.14 45.33 7.89
C SER A 276 -0.32 46.65 8.53
N VAL A 277 0.49 47.15 9.47
CA VAL A 277 0.13 48.21 10.40
C VAL A 277 -0.18 49.53 9.68
N PRO A 278 -1.29 50.22 10.02
CA PRO A 278 -1.56 51.58 9.61
C PRO A 278 -0.44 52.49 10.11
N PRO A 279 0.14 53.30 9.23
CA PRO A 279 1.36 54.05 9.54
C PRO A 279 1.10 55.38 10.27
N VAL A 280 -0.11 55.56 10.81
CA VAL A 280 -0.50 56.72 11.63
C VAL A 280 -1.13 56.15 12.91
N ALA A 281 -0.77 56.68 14.08
CA ALA A 281 -1.40 56.32 15.36
C ALA A 281 -2.90 56.74 15.46
N SER A 282 -3.52 57.15 14.34
CA SER A 282 -4.92 57.53 14.25
C SER A 282 -5.79 56.28 14.05
N PRO A 283 -6.85 56.08 14.85
CA PRO A 283 -7.77 54.95 14.69
C PRO A 283 -8.59 55.00 13.41
N THR A 284 -8.66 56.16 12.75
CA THR A 284 -9.42 56.35 11.51
C THR A 284 -8.52 56.97 10.44
N VAL A 285 -8.43 56.35 9.26
CA VAL A 285 -7.65 56.83 8.12
C VAL A 285 -8.44 56.70 6.82
N THR A 286 -8.45 57.75 6.00
CA THR A 286 -9.16 57.79 4.70
C THR A 286 -8.17 58.06 3.57
N THR A 287 -8.29 57.35 2.45
CA THR A 287 -7.46 57.59 1.26
C THR A 287 -8.21 57.32 -0.05
N LEU A 288 -7.84 58.04 -1.10
CA LEU A 288 -8.19 57.72 -2.49
C LEU A 288 -7.24 56.67 -3.09
N ARG A 289 -6.07 56.49 -2.46
CA ARG A 289 -5.00 55.62 -2.93
C ARG A 289 -5.16 54.24 -2.29
N TRP A 290 -5.96 53.40 -2.90
CA TRP A 290 -6.14 52.02 -2.46
C TRP A 290 -6.08 51.04 -3.63
N ALA A 291 -5.75 49.79 -3.35
CA ALA A 291 -5.72 48.70 -4.33
C ALA A 291 -6.34 47.44 -3.72
N GLU A 292 -7.19 46.78 -4.48
CA GLU A 292 -7.71 45.44 -4.16
C GLU A 292 -6.62 44.39 -4.42
N GLY A 293 -6.61 43.32 -3.64
CA GLY A 293 -5.83 42.11 -3.92
C GLY A 293 -6.24 41.52 -5.27
N SER A 294 -5.28 40.93 -5.97
CA SER A 294 -5.58 40.30 -7.27
C SER A 294 -6.40 39.01 -7.11
N TRP A 295 -6.29 38.33 -5.98
CA TRP A 295 -6.93 37.03 -5.73
C TRP A 295 -8.01 37.13 -4.65
N SER A 296 -9.21 36.63 -4.98
CA SER A 296 -10.37 36.56 -4.07
C SER A 296 -11.48 35.71 -4.71
N HIS A 297 -12.51 35.31 -3.95
CA HIS A 297 -13.68 34.64 -4.55
C HIS A 297 -14.43 35.55 -5.56
N TYR A 298 -14.29 36.87 -5.45
CA TYR A 298 -14.86 37.82 -6.40
C TYR A 298 -14.08 37.89 -7.72
N ARG A 299 -12.74 37.76 -7.67
CA ARG A 299 -11.85 37.88 -8.84
C ARG A 299 -11.44 36.54 -9.44
N GLY A 300 -11.57 35.46 -8.69
CA GLY A 300 -10.97 34.16 -8.97
C GLY A 300 -9.55 34.06 -8.39
N PHE A 301 -8.96 32.89 -8.63
CA PHE A 301 -7.66 32.48 -8.15
C PHE A 301 -6.80 31.93 -9.30
N PRO A 302 -5.49 31.73 -9.08
CA PRO A 302 -4.63 31.07 -10.06
C PRO A 302 -5.09 29.69 -10.50
N SER A 303 -5.00 29.40 -11.79
CA SER A 303 -5.37 28.09 -12.36
C SER A 303 -4.18 27.16 -12.58
N SER A 304 -2.94 27.66 -12.57
CA SER A 304 -1.74 26.83 -12.71
C SER A 304 -0.56 27.36 -11.90
N ILE A 305 0.35 26.46 -11.53
CA ILE A 305 1.51 26.75 -10.67
C ILE A 305 2.78 26.02 -11.14
N THR A 306 3.93 26.67 -11.00
CA THR A 306 5.26 26.02 -11.12
C THR A 306 6.29 26.64 -10.17
N PHE A 307 7.43 25.97 -10.03
CA PHE A 307 8.62 26.53 -9.39
C PHE A 307 9.67 26.80 -10.46
N PHE A 308 10.24 28.01 -10.44
CA PHE A 308 11.26 28.41 -11.40
C PHE A 308 12.22 29.39 -10.75
N GLU A 309 13.53 29.14 -10.85
CA GLU A 309 14.59 30.04 -10.34
C GLU A 309 14.37 30.50 -8.87
N ALA A 310 14.11 29.55 -7.97
CA ALA A 310 13.83 29.80 -6.55
C ALA A 310 12.60 30.69 -6.27
N ARG A 311 11.64 30.72 -7.20
CA ARG A 311 10.36 31.43 -7.05
C ARG A 311 9.19 30.48 -7.22
N CYS A 312 8.10 30.76 -6.52
CA CYS A 312 6.81 30.17 -6.79
C CYS A 312 6.09 31.05 -7.83
N VAL A 313 5.65 30.43 -8.92
CA VAL A 313 5.08 31.13 -10.07
C VAL A 313 3.65 30.68 -10.29
N TYR A 314 2.71 31.61 -10.17
CA TYR A 314 1.30 31.39 -10.40
C TYR A 314 0.89 31.96 -11.75
N LEU A 315 -0.01 31.27 -12.44
CA LEU A 315 -0.50 31.65 -13.76
C LEU A 315 -2.03 31.75 -13.76
N GLY A 316 -2.51 32.82 -14.39
CA GLY A 316 -3.89 32.95 -14.86
C GLY A 316 -4.89 33.26 -13.77
N MET A 317 -6.07 33.71 -14.18
CA MET A 317 -7.28 33.80 -13.36
C MET A 317 -8.48 33.65 -14.29
N ASN A 318 -9.67 33.48 -13.74
CA ASN A 318 -10.93 33.49 -14.49
C ASN A 318 -11.38 34.92 -14.90
N ASP A 319 -10.42 35.82 -15.21
CA ASP A 319 -10.65 37.24 -15.54
C ASP A 319 -10.34 37.59 -17.02
N GLY A 320 -9.95 36.60 -17.82
CA GLY A 320 -9.63 36.75 -19.25
C GLY A 320 -8.26 37.37 -19.52
N LEU A 321 -7.42 37.54 -18.49
CA LEU A 321 -6.03 37.98 -18.63
C LEU A 321 -5.07 36.82 -18.39
N VAL A 322 -3.93 36.86 -19.10
CA VAL A 322 -2.82 35.92 -18.87
C VAL A 322 -1.74 36.62 -18.07
N THR A 323 -1.96 36.71 -16.77
CA THR A 323 -0.98 37.26 -15.82
C THR A 323 -0.22 36.14 -15.14
N ILE A 324 1.09 36.37 -14.98
CA ILE A 324 2.05 35.48 -14.34
C ILE A 324 2.59 36.23 -13.13
N TRP A 325 2.40 35.68 -11.92
CA TRP A 325 2.93 36.25 -10.69
C TRP A 325 4.12 35.46 -10.21
N PHE A 326 5.24 36.15 -9.98
CA PHE A 326 6.44 35.59 -9.40
C PHE A 326 6.54 36.04 -7.95
N SER A 327 6.63 35.08 -7.02
CA SER A 327 6.97 35.37 -5.63
C SER A 327 8.37 35.96 -5.54
N ALA A 328 8.73 36.58 -4.41
CA ALA A 328 10.11 36.90 -4.10
C ALA A 328 10.99 35.63 -4.11
N ALA A 329 12.27 35.79 -4.45
CA ALA A 329 13.20 34.67 -4.52
C ALA A 329 13.45 34.11 -3.11
N GLY A 330 13.17 32.82 -2.90
CA GLY A 330 13.33 32.13 -1.62
C GLY A 330 12.17 32.34 -0.62
N ASP A 331 11.18 33.16 -0.95
CA ASP A 331 10.01 33.45 -0.11
C ASP A 331 8.73 33.34 -0.96
N PHE A 332 8.10 32.17 -0.90
CA PHE A 332 7.09 31.73 -1.87
C PHE A 332 5.71 32.37 -1.68
N GLU A 333 5.43 32.95 -0.52
CA GLU A 333 4.17 33.61 -0.17
C GLU A 333 4.26 35.15 -0.24
N ASN A 334 5.44 35.68 -0.57
CA ASN A 334 5.69 37.12 -0.67
C ASN A 334 5.58 37.62 -2.11
N PHE A 335 4.53 38.39 -2.37
CA PHE A 335 4.22 39.02 -3.66
C PHE A 335 4.33 40.55 -3.62
N LYS A 336 5.15 41.09 -2.70
CA LYS A 336 5.45 42.53 -2.63
C LYS A 336 6.29 42.91 -3.83
N GLU A 337 5.69 43.60 -4.80
CA GLU A 337 6.40 44.01 -6.01
C GLU A 337 7.56 44.96 -5.70
N GLY A 338 8.68 44.76 -6.38
CA GLY A 338 9.88 45.59 -6.26
C GLY A 338 10.72 45.58 -7.54
N THR A 339 11.85 46.27 -7.50
CA THR A 339 12.72 46.45 -8.68
C THR A 339 14.00 45.64 -8.63
N ASP A 340 14.36 45.09 -7.46
CA ASP A 340 15.60 44.34 -7.32
C ASP A 340 15.46 42.91 -7.85
N ASP A 341 16.60 42.29 -8.15
CA ASP A 341 16.62 41.00 -8.84
C ASP A 341 15.92 39.86 -8.07
N SER A 342 15.78 39.99 -6.74
CA SER A 342 15.10 39.04 -5.85
C SER A 342 13.64 39.39 -5.55
N ASP A 343 13.19 40.60 -5.88
CA ASP A 343 11.85 41.07 -5.50
C ASP A 343 10.77 40.36 -6.31
N ALA A 344 9.55 40.29 -5.78
CA ALA A 344 8.40 39.77 -6.50
C ALA A 344 8.01 40.69 -7.68
N PHE A 345 7.34 40.13 -8.69
CA PHE A 345 6.86 40.92 -9.84
C PHE A 345 5.79 40.14 -10.61
N SER A 346 5.07 40.84 -11.48
CA SER A 346 4.08 40.24 -12.37
C SER A 346 4.39 40.55 -13.84
N ILE A 347 4.04 39.60 -14.72
CA ILE A 347 4.11 39.75 -16.18
C ILE A 347 2.71 39.52 -16.73
N SER A 348 2.22 40.40 -17.60
CA SER A 348 1.02 40.13 -18.40
C SER A 348 1.40 39.83 -19.85
N LEU A 349 0.94 38.70 -20.38
CA LEU A 349 1.13 38.36 -21.79
C LEU A 349 0.15 39.15 -22.66
N SER A 350 0.58 39.53 -23.85
CA SER A 350 -0.27 40.18 -24.85
C SER A 350 -1.12 39.14 -25.61
N SER A 351 -1.87 38.32 -24.87
CA SER A 351 -2.79 37.30 -25.39
C SER A 351 -4.18 37.54 -24.83
N THR A 352 -5.22 37.23 -25.62
CA THR A 352 -6.63 37.26 -25.19
C THR A 352 -7.18 35.85 -24.93
N ASN A 353 -6.30 34.85 -24.93
CA ASN A 353 -6.62 33.47 -24.66
C ASN A 353 -6.62 33.19 -23.15
N ASP A 354 -7.32 32.16 -22.72
CA ASP A 354 -7.32 31.78 -21.30
C ASP A 354 -5.99 31.10 -20.95
N ALA A 355 -5.47 31.38 -19.76
CA ALA A 355 -4.31 30.69 -19.25
C ALA A 355 -4.62 29.22 -18.94
N ARG A 356 -3.76 28.28 -19.36
CA ARG A 356 -4.01 26.84 -19.22
C ARG A 356 -2.96 26.13 -18.38
N TRP A 357 -1.69 26.36 -18.67
CA TRP A 357 -0.60 25.74 -17.90
C TRP A 357 0.68 26.55 -17.93
N ILE A 358 1.49 26.38 -16.88
CA ILE A 358 2.84 26.93 -16.79
C ILE A 358 3.81 25.85 -16.30
N ASP A 359 4.95 25.70 -16.95
CA ASP A 359 6.04 24.86 -16.44
C ASP A 359 7.41 25.36 -16.91
N GLY A 360 8.46 24.95 -16.20
CA GLY A 360 9.84 25.33 -16.47
C GLY A 360 10.67 24.22 -17.10
N LEU A 361 11.36 24.57 -18.20
CA LEU A 361 12.53 23.87 -18.75
C LEU A 361 13.77 24.76 -18.50
N GLU A 362 14.65 24.95 -19.49
CA GLU A 362 15.65 26.02 -19.47
C GLU A 362 14.99 27.41 -19.50
N THR A 363 13.80 27.51 -20.08
CA THR A 363 12.98 28.73 -20.06
C THR A 363 11.63 28.42 -19.43
N LEU A 364 10.94 29.47 -18.99
CA LEU A 364 9.59 29.35 -18.48
C LEU A 364 8.61 29.31 -19.66
N CYS A 365 7.78 28.29 -19.69
CA CYS A 365 6.87 28.00 -20.80
C CYS A 365 5.42 28.14 -20.32
N VAL A 366 4.59 28.81 -21.12
CA VAL A 366 3.17 29.02 -20.83
C VAL A 366 2.34 28.55 -21.99
N GLY A 367 1.33 27.72 -21.71
CA GLY A 367 0.26 27.37 -22.64
C GLY A 367 -1.01 28.13 -22.30
N THR A 368 -1.67 28.64 -23.34
CA THR A 368 -3.00 29.24 -23.27
C THR A 368 -3.99 28.42 -24.09
N SER A 369 -5.26 28.81 -24.11
CA SER A 369 -6.27 28.16 -24.95
C SER A 369 -6.01 28.28 -26.46
N GLY A 370 -5.07 29.13 -26.91
CA GLY A 370 -4.81 29.35 -28.34
C GLY A 370 -3.35 29.53 -28.74
N ASP A 371 -2.42 29.67 -27.80
CA ASP A 371 -0.99 29.85 -28.10
C ASP A 371 -0.04 29.41 -26.97
N GLU A 372 1.20 29.11 -27.35
CA GLU A 372 2.27 28.73 -26.44
C GLU A 372 3.39 29.76 -26.47
N TRP A 373 3.89 30.13 -25.29
CA TRP A 373 4.83 31.22 -25.07
C TRP A 373 6.08 30.74 -24.34
N ARG A 374 7.21 31.37 -24.65
CA ARG A 374 8.41 31.29 -23.81
C ARG A 374 8.67 32.63 -23.13
N ILE A 375 9.10 32.54 -21.88
CA ILE A 375 9.54 33.65 -21.06
C ILE A 375 10.98 33.35 -20.61
N MET A 376 11.88 34.29 -20.87
CA MET A 376 13.30 34.17 -20.54
C MET A 376 13.91 35.54 -20.29
N SER A 377 15.08 35.57 -19.66
CA SER A 377 15.86 36.79 -19.49
C SER A 377 16.27 37.41 -20.83
N SER A 378 16.45 38.73 -20.89
CA SER A 378 16.97 39.41 -22.09
C SER A 378 18.46 39.17 -22.30
N LYS A 379 19.15 38.66 -21.27
CA LYS A 379 20.56 38.29 -21.29
C LYS A 379 20.67 36.77 -21.26
N LEU A 380 21.58 36.22 -22.06
CA LEU A 380 21.89 34.79 -22.04
C LEU A 380 22.42 34.40 -20.64
N ASP A 381 22.04 33.22 -20.15
CA ASP A 381 22.46 32.65 -18.88
C ASP A 381 22.21 33.55 -17.65
N SER A 382 21.21 34.41 -17.72
CA SER A 382 20.80 35.27 -16.60
C SER A 382 19.39 34.90 -16.15
N PRO A 383 19.07 35.02 -14.84
CA PRO A 383 17.74 34.75 -14.34
C PRO A 383 16.72 35.77 -14.85
N ILE A 384 15.44 35.41 -14.74
CA ILE A 384 14.32 36.32 -14.94
C ILE A 384 14.21 37.21 -13.70
N THR A 385 14.24 38.53 -13.90
CA THR A 385 14.14 39.51 -12.81
C THR A 385 13.10 40.58 -13.15
N PRO A 386 12.60 41.36 -12.17
CA PRO A 386 11.58 42.38 -12.43
C PRO A 386 11.93 43.36 -13.54
N THR A 387 13.22 43.62 -13.76
CA THR A 387 13.71 44.57 -14.77
C THR A 387 14.30 43.90 -16.01
N ASN A 388 14.33 42.56 -16.07
CA ASN A 388 14.99 41.83 -17.14
C ASN A 388 14.25 40.53 -17.52
N PHE A 389 13.31 40.66 -18.46
CA PHE A 389 12.61 39.53 -19.06
C PHE A 389 12.17 39.85 -20.50
N THR A 390 11.90 38.80 -21.28
CA THR A 390 11.29 38.87 -22.60
C THR A 390 10.22 37.80 -22.72
N THR A 391 9.12 38.14 -23.38
CA THR A 391 8.03 37.22 -23.70
C THR A 391 7.96 37.05 -25.22
N LYS A 392 7.93 35.81 -25.69
CA LYS A 392 7.84 35.51 -27.12
C LYS A 392 6.90 34.34 -27.35
N GLN A 393 5.86 34.57 -28.15
CA GLN A 393 5.01 33.51 -28.68
C GLN A 393 5.85 32.55 -29.54
N GLN A 394 5.68 31.24 -29.34
CA GLN A 394 6.42 30.18 -30.03
C GLN A 394 5.55 29.48 -31.07
N THR A 395 4.33 29.10 -30.66
CA THR A 395 3.33 28.41 -31.47
C THR A 395 1.91 28.94 -31.17
N THR A 396 0.93 28.53 -31.98
CA THR A 396 -0.48 29.01 -31.96
C THR A 396 -1.45 27.84 -31.94
N TYR A 397 -1.07 26.72 -31.31
CA TYR A 397 -1.88 25.51 -31.34
C TYR A 397 -3.00 25.55 -30.31
N GLY A 398 -2.73 26.11 -29.13
CA GLY A 398 -3.64 26.12 -28.00
C GLY A 398 -3.60 24.81 -27.23
N SER A 399 -3.89 24.92 -25.93
CA SER A 399 -3.80 23.84 -24.96
C SER A 399 -5.12 23.64 -24.22
N ASP A 400 -5.37 22.41 -23.78
CA ASP A 400 -6.42 22.10 -22.81
C ASP A 400 -5.99 22.45 -21.37
N THR A 401 -6.91 22.37 -20.41
CA THR A 401 -6.66 22.53 -18.96
C THR A 401 -6.00 21.33 -18.29
N ILE A 402 -5.67 20.26 -19.03
CA ILE A 402 -4.99 19.10 -18.44
C ILE A 402 -3.56 19.52 -18.09
N GLN A 403 -3.17 19.30 -16.83
CA GLN A 403 -1.82 19.61 -16.37
C GLN A 403 -0.77 18.92 -17.26
N PRO A 404 0.16 19.67 -17.87
CA PRO A 404 1.16 19.10 -18.76
C PRO A 404 2.17 18.28 -17.96
N THR A 405 2.80 17.32 -18.63
CA THR A 405 3.81 16.46 -18.02
C THR A 405 5.18 16.73 -18.62
N LYS A 406 6.17 16.96 -17.76
CA LYS A 406 7.57 17.03 -18.18
C LYS A 406 8.10 15.63 -18.42
N VAL A 407 8.60 15.40 -19.63
CA VAL A 407 9.18 14.14 -20.08
C VAL A 407 10.58 14.46 -20.60
N ASN A 408 11.61 14.02 -19.88
CA ASN A 408 13.00 14.37 -20.18
C ASN A 408 13.22 15.90 -20.30
N ASP A 409 13.56 16.40 -21.48
CA ASP A 409 13.81 17.80 -21.83
C ASP A 409 12.64 18.50 -22.55
N VAL A 410 11.46 17.87 -22.57
CA VAL A 410 10.26 18.40 -23.23
C VAL A 410 9.07 18.54 -22.28
N ILE A 411 8.13 19.40 -22.64
CA ILE A 411 6.81 19.48 -21.98
C ILE A 411 5.79 18.85 -22.92
N MET A 412 5.12 17.79 -22.47
CA MET A 412 3.99 17.20 -23.19
C MET A 412 2.68 17.80 -22.70
N TYR A 413 1.85 18.26 -23.64
CA TYR A 413 0.54 18.84 -23.36
C TYR A 413 -0.50 18.35 -24.37
N THR A 414 -1.77 18.44 -24.00
CA THR A 414 -2.90 18.15 -24.89
C THR A 414 -3.38 19.43 -25.56
N ASP A 415 -3.71 19.35 -26.85
CA ASP A 415 -4.25 20.50 -27.58
C ASP A 415 -5.63 20.93 -27.08
N MET A 416 -6.10 22.11 -27.49
CA MET A 416 -7.34 22.74 -26.99
C MET A 416 -8.60 21.84 -27.02
N VAL A 417 -8.67 20.88 -27.94
CA VAL A 417 -9.82 19.96 -28.08
C VAL A 417 -9.53 18.56 -27.52
N SER A 418 -8.40 18.40 -26.83
CA SER A 418 -7.95 17.16 -26.19
C SER A 418 -7.74 15.99 -27.17
N ARG A 419 -7.52 16.27 -28.46
CA ARG A 419 -7.40 15.27 -29.52
C ARG A 419 -5.95 14.98 -29.91
N LYS A 420 -5.02 15.87 -29.59
CA LYS A 420 -3.61 15.71 -29.96
C LYS A 420 -2.75 15.85 -28.72
N VAL A 421 -1.85 14.89 -28.52
CA VAL A 421 -0.73 15.05 -27.59
C VAL A 421 0.41 15.68 -28.36
N ARG A 422 0.88 16.81 -27.86
CA ARG A 422 1.93 17.61 -28.46
C ARG A 422 3.14 17.65 -27.55
N GLU A 423 4.29 17.57 -28.17
CA GLU A 423 5.58 17.79 -27.52
C GLU A 423 5.92 19.27 -27.66
N PHE A 424 6.31 19.97 -26.60
CA PHE A 424 6.86 21.32 -26.67
C PHE A 424 8.36 21.24 -26.44
N THR A 425 9.13 21.41 -27.51
CA THR A 425 10.58 21.17 -27.54
C THR A 425 11.33 22.30 -28.24
N PHE A 426 12.57 22.55 -27.83
CA PHE A 426 13.40 23.58 -28.46
C PHE A 426 14.04 23.06 -29.75
N SER A 427 13.91 23.82 -30.84
CA SER A 427 14.55 23.50 -32.10
C SER A 427 15.78 24.38 -32.32
N ASP A 428 16.96 23.78 -32.24
CA ASP A 428 18.23 24.49 -32.47
C ASP A 428 18.32 25.12 -33.86
N SER A 429 17.76 24.46 -34.88
CA SER A 429 17.80 24.96 -36.26
C SER A 429 16.90 26.18 -36.47
N LEU A 430 15.77 26.25 -35.76
CA LEU A 430 14.81 27.35 -35.85
C LEU A 430 15.00 28.41 -34.75
N GLN A 431 15.80 28.11 -33.72
CA GLN A 431 16.03 28.97 -32.54
C GLN A 431 14.73 29.36 -31.81
N LYS A 432 13.74 28.46 -31.83
CA LYS A 432 12.43 28.60 -31.20
C LYS A 432 11.91 27.25 -30.73
N TYR A 433 10.98 27.28 -29.79
CA TYR A 433 10.21 26.09 -29.47
C TYR A 433 9.26 25.77 -30.62
N THR A 434 9.17 24.49 -30.94
CA THR A 434 8.20 23.91 -31.86
C THR A 434 7.26 23.00 -31.10
N SER A 435 6.15 22.62 -31.75
CA SER A 435 5.21 21.71 -31.13
C SER A 435 4.66 20.62 -32.05
N PRO A 436 5.48 19.59 -32.37
CA PRO A 436 5.04 18.50 -33.21
C PRO A 436 3.92 17.69 -32.55
N ASP A 437 3.01 17.19 -33.40
CA ASP A 437 1.90 16.33 -33.01
C ASP A 437 2.38 14.88 -32.93
N LEU A 438 2.40 14.32 -31.72
CA LEU A 438 2.82 12.93 -31.48
C LEU A 438 1.72 11.92 -31.81
N THR A 439 0.49 12.36 -32.02
CA THR A 439 -0.66 11.52 -32.43
C THR A 439 -0.85 11.46 -33.94
N ALA A 440 -0.03 12.18 -34.72
CA ALA A 440 -0.22 12.34 -36.17
C ALA A 440 -0.27 11.01 -36.95
N LEU A 441 0.42 9.96 -36.48
CA LEU A 441 0.39 8.63 -37.11
C LEU A 441 -0.75 7.73 -36.60
N ALA A 442 -1.47 8.16 -35.57
CA ALA A 442 -2.53 7.41 -34.89
C ALA A 442 -3.68 8.31 -34.41
N GLU A 443 -4.18 9.24 -35.24
CA GLU A 443 -5.20 10.25 -34.85
C GLU A 443 -6.50 9.66 -34.26
N HIS A 444 -6.79 8.39 -34.58
CA HIS A 444 -7.93 7.62 -34.08
C HIS A 444 -7.74 7.09 -32.65
N ILE A 445 -6.54 7.20 -32.06
CA ILE A 445 -6.25 6.66 -30.74
C ILE A 445 -6.84 7.54 -29.63
N THR A 446 -6.87 8.84 -29.84
CA THR A 446 -7.38 9.86 -28.93
C THR A 446 -8.81 10.29 -29.30
N ASP A 447 -9.59 9.43 -29.98
CA ASP A 447 -10.88 9.83 -30.57
C ASP A 447 -11.90 10.37 -29.55
N GLY A 448 -12.02 9.72 -28.40
CA GLY A 448 -12.85 10.17 -27.27
C GLY A 448 -12.27 11.33 -26.45
N GLY A 449 -11.14 11.93 -26.87
CA GLY A 449 -10.47 13.03 -26.15
C GLY A 449 -9.67 12.54 -24.94
N VAL A 450 -8.43 13.00 -24.79
CA VAL A 450 -7.59 12.72 -23.62
C VAL A 450 -8.16 13.45 -22.39
N THR A 451 -8.20 12.80 -21.23
CA THR A 451 -8.75 13.39 -19.99
C THR A 451 -7.74 13.48 -18.85
N SER A 452 -6.70 12.65 -18.86
CA SER A 452 -5.57 12.74 -17.94
C SER A 452 -4.32 12.13 -18.55
N VAL A 453 -3.15 12.51 -18.04
CA VAL A 453 -1.85 11.98 -18.46
C VAL A 453 -0.97 11.71 -17.25
N ALA A 454 -0.15 10.66 -17.33
CA ALA A 454 0.86 10.36 -16.32
C ALA A 454 2.09 9.72 -16.98
N TYR A 455 3.28 9.99 -16.49
CA TYR A 455 4.53 9.51 -17.10
C TYR A 455 5.24 8.50 -16.21
N GLN A 456 5.41 7.29 -16.74
CA GLN A 456 6.27 6.24 -16.23
C GLN A 456 7.64 6.37 -16.88
N LYS A 457 8.69 6.44 -16.06
CA LYS A 457 10.09 6.49 -16.50
C LYS A 457 10.71 5.10 -16.55
N ASN A 458 10.42 4.27 -15.54
CA ASN A 458 11.03 2.96 -15.36
C ASN A 458 9.99 1.84 -15.47
N PRO A 459 10.32 0.70 -16.10
CA PRO A 459 11.58 0.41 -16.79
C PRO A 459 11.71 1.08 -18.15
N ASP A 460 10.58 1.40 -18.80
CA ASP A 460 10.53 2.06 -20.10
C ASP A 460 9.78 3.39 -20.01
N PRO A 461 10.17 4.40 -20.83
CA PRO A 461 9.50 5.69 -20.88
C PRO A 461 8.13 5.56 -21.56
N VAL A 462 7.06 5.59 -20.74
CA VAL A 462 5.68 5.45 -21.18
C VAL A 462 4.84 6.61 -20.67
N LEU A 463 4.23 7.35 -21.60
CA LEU A 463 3.16 8.29 -21.28
C LEU A 463 1.83 7.53 -21.27
N TRP A 464 1.25 7.38 -20.09
CA TRP A 464 -0.10 6.87 -19.90
C TRP A 464 -1.11 8.00 -20.09
N SER A 465 -2.28 7.69 -20.67
CA SER A 465 -3.36 8.66 -20.82
C SER A 465 -4.72 7.99 -20.73
N THR A 466 -5.68 8.64 -20.09
CA THR A 466 -7.10 8.20 -20.12
C THR A 466 -7.86 8.93 -21.23
N ARG A 467 -8.90 8.30 -21.76
CA ARG A 467 -9.78 8.86 -22.78
C ARG A 467 -11.19 9.07 -22.23
N GLY A 468 -11.94 10.02 -22.78
CA GLY A 468 -13.28 10.39 -22.30
C GLY A 468 -14.34 9.27 -22.36
N ASP A 469 -14.05 8.18 -23.07
CA ASP A 469 -14.87 6.97 -23.15
C ASP A 469 -14.36 5.83 -22.23
N GLY A 470 -13.47 6.13 -21.28
CA GLY A 470 -12.95 5.15 -20.31
C GLY A 470 -11.79 4.29 -20.80
N MET A 471 -11.29 4.53 -22.03
CA MET A 471 -10.14 3.78 -22.55
C MET A 471 -8.82 4.26 -21.93
N LEU A 472 -7.95 3.31 -21.56
CA LEU A 472 -6.56 3.61 -21.21
C LEU A 472 -5.66 3.53 -22.45
N LEU A 473 -4.75 4.48 -22.59
CA LEU A 473 -3.80 4.60 -23.67
C LEU A 473 -2.37 4.57 -23.11
N SER A 474 -1.45 4.01 -23.87
CA SER A 474 -0.01 4.19 -23.64
C SER A 474 0.68 4.72 -24.88
N GLN A 475 1.64 5.61 -24.68
CA GLN A 475 2.60 6.02 -25.68
C GLN A 475 4.00 5.66 -25.16
N THR A 476 4.64 4.68 -25.78
CA THR A 476 6.08 4.47 -25.60
C THR A 476 6.82 5.61 -26.29
N TYR A 477 7.62 6.35 -25.51
CA TYR A 477 8.29 7.56 -25.95
C TYR A 477 9.80 7.45 -25.70
N GLU A 478 10.53 7.01 -26.73
CA GLU A 478 11.99 6.94 -26.69
C GLU A 478 12.58 7.74 -27.86
N ARG A 479 12.92 9.01 -27.58
CA ARG A 479 13.38 9.94 -28.61
C ARG A 479 14.75 9.59 -29.16
N GLU A 480 15.65 9.04 -28.35
CA GLU A 480 17.00 8.68 -28.82
C GLU A 480 16.94 7.61 -29.90
N GLN A 481 15.93 6.73 -29.84
CA GLN A 481 15.70 5.67 -30.81
C GLN A 481 14.65 6.04 -31.86
N ASN A 482 14.13 7.26 -31.85
CA ASN A 482 13.00 7.72 -32.69
C ASN A 482 11.74 6.84 -32.56
N VAL A 483 11.46 6.33 -31.36
CA VAL A 483 10.25 5.53 -31.09
C VAL A 483 9.19 6.42 -30.46
N VAL A 484 8.08 6.57 -31.17
CA VAL A 484 6.81 7.11 -30.66
C VAL A 484 5.74 6.12 -31.08
N ALA A 485 5.34 5.25 -30.16
CA ALA A 485 4.42 4.15 -30.45
C ALA A 485 3.21 4.21 -29.52
N TRP A 486 2.04 4.18 -30.12
CA TRP A 486 0.76 4.33 -29.46
C TRP A 486 0.04 2.98 -29.35
N SER A 487 -0.47 2.65 -28.17
CA SER A 487 -1.25 1.45 -27.90
C SER A 487 -2.52 1.78 -27.12
N LYS A 488 -3.62 1.11 -27.48
CA LYS A 488 -4.86 1.12 -26.69
C LYS A 488 -4.82 -0.05 -25.72
N HIS A 489 -5.33 0.15 -24.52
CA HIS A 489 -5.57 -0.89 -23.52
C HIS A 489 -7.09 -1.01 -23.36
N PRO A 490 -7.76 -1.79 -24.24
CA PRO A 490 -9.21 -1.98 -24.18
C PRO A 490 -9.60 -2.74 -22.91
N MET A 491 -10.06 -1.98 -21.92
CA MET A 491 -10.66 -2.51 -20.70
C MET A 491 -12.17 -2.69 -20.96
N GLY A 492 -12.53 -3.61 -21.85
CA GLY A 492 -13.90 -4.01 -22.21
C GLY A 492 -15.04 -2.98 -22.04
N TRP A 493 -15.15 -2.02 -22.96
CA TRP A 493 -16.44 -1.42 -23.37
C TRP A 493 -16.23 -0.69 -24.70
N THR A 494 -16.34 -1.40 -25.82
CA THR A 494 -16.61 -0.73 -27.10
C THR A 494 -18.05 -1.01 -27.46
N THR A 495 -18.79 0.06 -27.79
CA THR A 495 -20.14 -0.02 -28.34
C THR A 495 -20.09 -0.80 -29.66
N VAL A 496 -20.18 -2.12 -29.59
CA VAL A 496 -20.38 -2.97 -30.77
C VAL A 496 -21.87 -2.92 -31.08
N ASP A 497 -22.18 -2.56 -32.33
CA ASP A 497 -23.52 -2.52 -32.89
C ASP A 497 -24.23 -3.87 -32.64
N SER A 498 -25.26 -3.83 -31.80
CA SER A 498 -26.00 -4.98 -31.25
C SER A 498 -26.71 -5.87 -32.30
N SER A 499 -26.59 -5.56 -33.59
CA SER A 499 -27.24 -6.31 -34.67
C SER A 499 -26.38 -7.36 -35.36
N ASP A 500 -25.07 -7.42 -35.10
CA ASP A 500 -24.16 -8.40 -35.74
C ASP A 500 -23.51 -9.40 -34.78
N VAL A 501 -23.92 -9.40 -33.51
CA VAL A 501 -23.49 -10.40 -32.52
C VAL A 501 -24.72 -11.15 -32.04
N ASP A 502 -24.76 -12.45 -32.29
CA ASP A 502 -25.76 -13.37 -31.76
C ASP A 502 -25.51 -13.56 -30.26
N TRP A 503 -26.03 -12.63 -29.45
CA TRP A 503 -25.96 -12.68 -27.99
C TRP A 503 -27.08 -13.56 -27.44
N ASP A 504 -27.12 -14.84 -27.78
CA ASP A 504 -27.97 -15.78 -27.04
C ASP A 504 -27.47 -15.92 -25.59
N THR A 505 -27.85 -14.97 -24.74
CA THR A 505 -27.67 -14.99 -23.28
C THR A 505 -28.83 -15.70 -22.59
N SER A 506 -29.64 -16.47 -23.33
CA SER A 506 -30.68 -17.31 -22.73
C SER A 506 -30.18 -18.67 -22.24
N VAL A 507 -28.89 -18.96 -22.41
CA VAL A 507 -28.25 -20.12 -21.80
C VAL A 507 -27.45 -19.69 -20.57
N ILE A 508 -28.15 -19.49 -19.46
CA ILE A 508 -27.53 -19.75 -18.16
C ILE A 508 -27.25 -21.26 -18.18
N VAL A 509 -25.98 -21.66 -18.34
CA VAL A 509 -25.58 -23.05 -18.12
C VAL A 509 -25.30 -23.16 -16.63
N PRO A 510 -26.17 -23.80 -15.83
CA PRO A 510 -25.87 -24.01 -14.43
C PRO A 510 -24.69 -24.97 -14.27
N MET A 511 -23.81 -24.76 -13.29
CA MET A 511 -22.62 -25.60 -13.07
C MET A 511 -22.45 -25.95 -11.59
N TYR A 512 -23.26 -26.88 -11.08
CA TYR A 512 -23.19 -27.48 -9.73
C TYR A 512 -23.39 -26.52 -8.53
N PRO A 513 -23.80 -27.01 -7.34
CA PRO A 513 -23.85 -26.21 -6.11
C PRO A 513 -22.46 -25.92 -5.53
N VAL A 514 -22.16 -24.70 -5.10
CA VAL A 514 -20.94 -24.34 -4.37
C VAL A 514 -21.26 -23.72 -3.01
N LEU A 515 -20.27 -23.60 -2.13
CA LEU A 515 -20.47 -23.14 -0.76
C LEU A 515 -20.39 -21.61 -0.64
N ARG A 516 -21.42 -20.97 -0.07
CA ARG A 516 -21.46 -19.53 0.24
C ARG A 516 -20.37 -19.13 1.23
N GLU A 517 -19.69 -18.00 1.01
CA GLU A 517 -18.73 -17.40 1.96
C GLU A 517 -19.22 -17.36 3.40
N LEU A 518 -18.34 -17.63 4.39
CA LEU A 518 -18.71 -17.42 5.79
C LEU A 518 -18.94 -15.92 6.04
N THR A 519 -19.90 -15.61 6.90
CA THR A 519 -20.02 -14.27 7.47
C THR A 519 -19.00 -14.06 8.58
N ASP A 520 -18.69 -12.80 8.91
CA ASP A 520 -17.81 -12.46 10.04
C ASP A 520 -18.29 -13.04 11.38
N ALA A 521 -19.59 -13.28 11.54
CA ALA A 521 -20.17 -13.88 12.73
C ALA A 521 -19.91 -15.40 12.83
N GLU A 522 -19.65 -16.06 11.70
CA GLU A 522 -19.34 -17.49 11.63
C GLU A 522 -17.83 -17.77 11.78
N ILE A 523 -16.99 -16.76 11.55
CA ILE A 523 -15.54 -16.86 11.72
C ILE A 523 -15.18 -16.45 13.17
N PRO A 524 -14.40 -17.27 13.91
CA PRO A 524 -13.93 -16.86 15.23
C PRO A 524 -13.20 -15.52 15.18
N ALA A 525 -13.53 -14.61 16.10
CA ALA A 525 -12.94 -13.28 16.12
C ALA A 525 -11.41 -13.34 16.20
N LYS A 526 -10.78 -12.45 15.44
CA LYS A 526 -9.34 -12.23 15.43
C LYS A 526 -8.89 -11.60 16.75
N PRO A 527 -7.85 -12.13 17.43
CA PRO A 527 -7.29 -11.50 18.62
C PRO A 527 -6.77 -10.08 18.35
N ALA A 528 -6.91 -9.19 19.34
CA ALA A 528 -6.41 -7.83 19.25
C ALA A 528 -4.88 -7.79 19.37
N THR A 529 -4.23 -6.93 18.56
CA THR A 529 -2.78 -6.76 18.61
C THR A 529 -2.33 -6.25 19.98
N PRO A 530 -1.35 -6.90 20.64
CA PRO A 530 -0.85 -6.46 21.94
C PRO A 530 -0.02 -5.18 21.83
N THR A 531 -0.06 -4.33 22.86
CA THR A 531 0.78 -3.13 22.94
C THR A 531 2.02 -3.39 23.79
N VAL A 532 3.19 -2.99 23.28
CA VAL A 532 4.47 -3.07 24.00
C VAL A 532 5.03 -1.66 24.13
N ALA A 533 5.46 -1.29 25.34
CA ALA A 533 6.05 0.03 25.59
C ALA A 533 7.44 0.16 24.93
N ASP A 534 7.80 1.37 24.53
CA ASP A 534 9.10 1.64 23.91
C ASP A 534 10.28 1.36 24.85
N GLY A 535 11.41 1.03 24.24
CA GLY A 535 12.65 0.80 24.96
C GLY A 535 13.23 2.09 25.59
N ILE A 536 13.92 1.96 26.73
CA ILE A 536 14.46 3.13 27.47
C ILE A 536 15.97 3.32 27.23
N THR A 537 16.72 2.24 27.16
CA THR A 537 18.19 2.27 27.06
C THR A 537 18.63 2.19 25.61
N THR A 538 19.25 3.24 25.09
CA THR A 538 19.64 3.28 23.67
C THR A 538 20.77 2.31 23.34
N ILE A 539 20.74 1.74 22.13
CA ILE A 539 21.79 0.91 21.53
C ILE A 539 22.07 1.45 20.13
N ALA A 540 23.30 1.91 19.89
CA ALA A 540 23.65 2.57 18.64
C ALA A 540 24.58 1.74 17.72
N ASN A 541 25.12 0.62 18.20
CA ASN A 541 26.09 -0.19 17.43
C ASN A 541 26.22 -1.62 17.99
N ALA A 542 26.94 -2.47 17.24
CA ALA A 542 27.15 -3.89 17.55
C ALA A 542 27.80 -4.14 18.93
N SER A 543 28.78 -3.31 19.31
CA SER A 543 29.46 -3.47 20.60
C SER A 543 28.53 -3.14 21.77
N GLU A 544 27.67 -2.14 21.61
CA GLU A 544 26.67 -1.79 22.61
C GLU A 544 25.57 -2.84 22.71
N LEU A 545 25.13 -3.41 21.59
CA LEU A 545 24.12 -4.47 21.56
C LEU A 545 24.53 -5.65 22.44
N ASP A 546 25.75 -6.16 22.24
CA ASP A 546 26.28 -7.24 23.05
C ASP A 546 26.53 -6.82 24.51
N SER A 547 27.27 -5.73 24.73
CA SER A 547 27.73 -5.36 26.08
C SER A 547 26.63 -4.84 27.01
N LYS A 548 25.66 -4.07 26.50
CA LYS A 548 24.58 -3.50 27.32
C LYS A 548 23.55 -4.55 27.71
N ILE A 549 23.14 -5.41 26.77
CA ILE A 549 22.17 -6.47 27.05
C ILE A 549 22.76 -7.49 28.01
N ASN A 550 24.01 -7.94 27.79
CA ASN A 550 24.65 -8.88 28.72
C ASN A 550 24.90 -8.29 30.12
N ALA A 551 25.05 -6.96 30.23
CA ALA A 551 25.16 -6.30 31.53
C ALA A 551 23.82 -6.20 32.29
N ASN A 552 22.69 -6.20 31.58
CA ASN A 552 21.36 -6.09 32.17
C ASN A 552 20.29 -6.83 31.34
N LYS A 553 20.20 -8.16 31.53
CA LYS A 553 19.31 -9.03 30.74
C LYS A 553 17.80 -8.81 30.94
N SER A 554 17.40 -8.09 31.99
CA SER A 554 16.03 -7.65 32.26
C SER A 554 15.78 -6.17 31.93
N GLY A 555 16.77 -5.53 31.31
CA GLY A 555 16.69 -4.14 30.90
C GLY A 555 15.70 -3.90 29.76
N SER A 556 15.34 -2.62 29.58
CA SER A 556 14.54 -2.15 28.46
C SER A 556 15.44 -1.35 27.51
N PHE A 557 15.52 -1.80 26.26
CA PHE A 557 16.47 -1.33 25.25
C PHE A 557 15.76 -0.88 23.98
N ILE A 558 16.29 0.16 23.33
CA ILE A 558 15.82 0.67 22.04
C ILE A 558 16.98 0.86 21.08
N LEU A 559 16.85 0.43 19.83
CA LEU A 559 17.83 0.72 18.80
C LEU A 559 17.69 2.17 18.33
N THR A 560 18.80 2.84 18.06
CA THR A 560 18.81 4.22 17.51
C THR A 560 19.50 4.30 16.15
N ALA A 561 19.90 3.14 15.61
CA ALA A 561 20.56 2.99 14.33
C ALA A 561 20.50 1.51 13.90
N ASP A 562 20.61 1.27 12.59
CA ASP A 562 20.85 -0.07 12.07
C ASP A 562 22.19 -0.63 12.55
N ILE A 563 22.22 -1.92 12.86
CA ILE A 563 23.39 -2.61 13.42
C ILE A 563 23.91 -3.65 12.46
N ASN A 564 25.11 -3.41 11.91
CA ASN A 564 25.80 -4.38 11.07
C ASN A 564 26.76 -5.24 11.90
N LEU A 565 26.54 -6.56 11.91
CA LEU A 565 27.35 -7.56 12.63
C LEU A 565 28.42 -8.23 11.75
N SER A 566 28.64 -7.74 10.53
CA SER A 566 29.66 -8.28 9.62
C SER A 566 31.05 -8.26 10.26
N GLY A 567 31.69 -9.43 10.34
CA GLY A 567 33.02 -9.60 10.93
C GLY A 567 33.07 -9.53 12.47
N VAL A 568 31.92 -9.43 13.13
CA VAL A 568 31.79 -9.52 14.58
C VAL A 568 31.73 -10.99 14.98
N SER A 569 32.58 -11.41 15.92
CA SER A 569 32.48 -12.74 16.53
C SER A 569 31.32 -12.75 17.51
N TRP A 570 30.16 -13.25 17.08
CA TRP A 570 28.96 -13.26 17.91
C TRP A 570 28.93 -14.46 18.87
N THR A 571 28.57 -14.20 20.12
CA THR A 571 28.18 -15.24 21.09
C THR A 571 26.69 -15.01 21.36
N PRO A 572 25.81 -16.00 21.13
CA PRO A 572 24.37 -15.82 21.36
C PRO A 572 24.06 -15.31 22.77
N ILE A 573 23.20 -14.31 22.86
CA ILE A 573 22.77 -13.75 24.16
C ILE A 573 21.80 -14.75 24.81
N THR A 574 22.06 -15.15 26.05
CA THR A 574 21.20 -16.10 26.78
C THR A 574 20.37 -15.40 27.84
N ASP A 575 19.26 -16.01 28.24
CA ASP A 575 18.42 -15.67 29.40
C ASP A 575 17.93 -14.22 29.37
N PHE A 576 17.64 -13.69 28.18
CA PHE A 576 17.08 -12.35 28.03
C PHE A 576 15.59 -12.37 28.41
N GLU A 577 15.21 -11.56 29.39
CA GLU A 577 13.83 -11.44 29.91
C GLU A 577 13.29 -10.01 29.79
N GLY A 578 14.10 -9.10 29.22
CA GLY A 578 13.82 -7.67 29.13
C GLY A 578 12.99 -7.27 27.90
N THR A 579 13.08 -5.99 27.54
CA THR A 579 12.47 -5.44 26.33
C THR A 579 13.53 -5.04 25.32
N LEU A 580 13.42 -5.50 24.08
CA LEU A 580 14.19 -5.00 22.94
C LEU A 580 13.24 -4.39 21.90
N ASP A 581 13.30 -3.09 21.77
CA ASP A 581 12.59 -2.31 20.79
C ASP A 581 13.52 -1.98 19.61
N GLY A 582 13.19 -2.48 18.43
CA GLY A 582 13.94 -2.20 17.21
C GLY A 582 13.69 -0.79 16.67
N ASP A 583 12.59 -0.12 17.03
CA ASP A 583 12.19 1.19 16.48
C ASP A 583 12.22 1.23 14.93
N GLY A 584 11.92 0.09 14.30
CA GLY A 584 11.97 -0.09 12.84
C GLY A 584 13.37 -0.33 12.26
N HIS A 585 14.43 -0.37 13.08
CA HIS A 585 15.80 -0.58 12.63
C HIS A 585 16.12 -2.04 12.25
N THR A 586 17.20 -2.18 11.47
CA THR A 586 17.70 -3.46 10.98
C THR A 586 18.97 -3.90 11.71
N ILE A 587 19.03 -5.16 12.15
CA ILE A 587 20.27 -5.86 12.50
C ILE A 587 20.65 -6.76 11.33
N SER A 588 21.88 -6.67 10.82
CA SER A 588 22.29 -7.36 9.60
C SER A 588 23.59 -8.15 9.72
N ASN A 589 23.76 -9.12 8.81
CA ASN A 589 25.02 -9.85 8.57
C ASN A 589 25.55 -10.62 9.78
N LEU A 590 24.67 -11.12 10.65
CA LEU A 590 25.06 -12.05 11.70
C LEU A 590 25.56 -13.36 11.07
N SER A 591 26.72 -13.84 11.50
CA SER A 591 27.23 -15.15 11.08
C SER A 591 27.61 -16.00 12.30
N ILE A 592 26.96 -17.15 12.43
CA ILE A 592 27.19 -18.12 13.51
C ILE A 592 27.57 -19.46 12.88
N SER A 593 28.69 -20.02 13.32
CA SER A 593 29.15 -21.36 12.94
C SER A 593 29.67 -22.16 14.14
N THR A 594 29.19 -21.83 15.34
CA THR A 594 29.59 -22.53 16.57
C THR A 594 28.74 -23.78 16.80
N GLY A 595 29.28 -24.77 17.50
CA GLY A 595 28.57 -26.01 17.84
C GLY A 595 27.76 -25.93 19.13
N LEU A 596 27.42 -24.72 19.61
CA LEU A 596 26.52 -24.58 20.76
C LEU A 596 25.12 -25.07 20.37
N ARG A 597 24.33 -25.43 21.39
CA ARG A 597 22.99 -25.96 21.21
C ARG A 597 22.07 -24.83 20.73
N GLU A 598 21.79 -23.85 21.58
CA GLU A 598 20.87 -22.76 21.31
C GLU A 598 21.54 -21.63 20.49
N GLN A 599 21.05 -21.37 19.27
CA GLN A 599 21.65 -20.39 18.35
C GLN A 599 20.64 -19.40 17.79
N GLY A 600 21.07 -18.14 17.71
CA GLY A 600 20.33 -17.00 17.17
C GLY A 600 20.99 -15.69 17.56
N LEU A 601 20.34 -14.56 17.29
CA LEU A 601 20.70 -13.30 17.95
C LEU A 601 20.69 -13.51 19.47
N PHE A 602 19.60 -14.11 19.95
CA PHE A 602 19.46 -14.69 21.27
C PHE A 602 19.60 -16.21 21.17
N GLY A 603 20.45 -16.80 22.01
CA GLY A 603 20.45 -18.23 22.26
C GLY A 603 19.16 -18.60 23.00
N THR A 604 18.93 -17.94 24.14
CA THR A 604 17.73 -18.14 24.95
C THR A 604 17.07 -16.83 25.37
N VAL A 605 15.73 -16.85 25.42
CA VAL A 605 14.90 -15.81 26.04
C VAL A 605 13.93 -16.47 27.02
N ILE A 606 13.58 -15.79 28.10
CA ILE A 606 12.77 -16.37 29.19
C ILE A 606 11.73 -15.38 29.74
N GLY A 607 10.72 -15.89 30.44
CA GLY A 607 9.76 -15.07 31.19
C GLY A 607 8.96 -14.10 30.32
N ALA A 608 8.76 -12.87 30.81
CA ALA A 608 7.95 -11.82 30.18
C ALA A 608 8.71 -10.98 29.15
N VAL A 609 9.54 -11.64 28.34
CA VAL A 609 10.34 -10.99 27.30
C VAL A 609 9.46 -10.26 26.29
N LYS A 610 9.90 -9.08 25.85
CA LYS A 610 9.21 -8.29 24.81
C LYS A 610 10.18 -7.89 23.72
N ILE A 611 9.92 -8.30 22.49
CA ILE A 611 10.73 -7.89 21.34
C ILE A 611 9.79 -7.31 20.28
N LYS A 612 10.07 -6.09 19.81
CA LYS A 612 9.23 -5.43 18.81
C LYS A 612 10.00 -4.70 17.72
N ASP A 613 9.33 -4.46 16.59
CA ASP A 613 9.69 -3.50 15.54
C ASP A 613 11.12 -3.68 15.01
N LEU A 614 11.52 -4.92 14.72
CA LEU A 614 12.91 -5.29 14.42
C LEU A 614 13.04 -6.07 13.11
N THR A 615 13.98 -5.67 12.25
CA THR A 615 14.34 -6.44 11.05
C THR A 615 15.68 -7.15 11.24
N LEU A 616 15.75 -8.45 10.95
CA LEU A 616 16.95 -9.28 10.89
C LEU A 616 17.24 -9.61 9.43
N ASN A 617 18.33 -9.08 8.87
CA ASN A 617 18.63 -9.22 7.44
C ASN A 617 19.95 -9.95 7.21
N SER A 618 19.98 -10.89 6.27
CA SER A 618 21.22 -11.56 5.85
C SER A 618 21.92 -12.31 6.99
N PHE A 619 21.14 -13.01 7.82
CA PHE A 619 21.69 -13.86 8.88
C PHE A 619 22.10 -15.20 8.30
N THR A 620 23.25 -15.73 8.72
CA THR A 620 23.72 -17.06 8.35
C THR A 620 24.06 -17.85 9.60
N ILE A 621 23.23 -18.83 9.93
CA ILE A 621 23.46 -19.75 11.04
C ILE A 621 23.73 -21.12 10.42
N ALA A 622 24.99 -21.57 10.46
CA ALA A 622 25.40 -22.83 9.85
C ALA A 622 25.29 -24.00 10.82
N GLN A 623 24.93 -25.19 10.33
CA GLN A 623 25.02 -26.39 11.14
C GLN A 623 26.48 -26.78 11.39
N THR A 624 26.89 -26.73 12.66
CA THR A 624 28.11 -27.43 13.11
C THR A 624 27.78 -28.39 14.25
N GLY A 625 28.04 -29.68 14.02
CA GLY A 625 27.71 -30.76 14.96
C GLY A 625 26.20 -31.01 15.13
N TYR A 626 25.84 -31.63 16.25
CA TYR A 626 24.46 -32.03 16.60
C TYR A 626 23.76 -31.01 17.54
N GLY A 627 24.08 -29.72 17.42
CA GLY A 627 23.42 -28.67 18.21
C GLY A 627 21.92 -28.59 17.92
N ASN A 628 21.10 -28.34 18.94
CA ASN A 628 19.62 -28.32 18.88
C ASN A 628 19.10 -26.91 19.14
N TYR A 629 18.03 -26.49 18.47
CA TYR A 629 17.36 -25.17 18.58
C TYR A 629 18.08 -24.03 17.85
N ARG A 630 17.58 -23.69 16.67
CA ARG A 630 18.10 -22.58 15.87
C ARG A 630 16.98 -21.73 15.30
N GLY A 631 17.13 -20.42 15.46
CA GLY A 631 16.29 -19.41 14.82
C GLY A 631 17.07 -18.11 14.68
N ALA A 632 16.78 -17.31 13.65
CA ALA A 632 17.52 -16.07 13.44
C ALA A 632 17.41 -15.12 14.65
N LEU A 633 16.21 -15.03 15.23
CA LEU A 633 15.98 -14.21 16.43
C LEU A 633 16.34 -15.01 17.69
N VAL A 634 15.69 -16.17 17.89
CA VAL A 634 15.81 -16.95 19.12
C VAL A 634 16.06 -18.42 18.80
N GLY A 635 17.08 -19.00 19.42
CA GLY A 635 17.26 -20.45 19.44
C GLY A 635 16.13 -21.13 20.21
N TYR A 636 16.07 -20.90 21.53
CA TYR A 636 15.09 -21.49 22.43
C TYR A 636 14.43 -20.45 23.34
N ALA A 637 13.12 -20.25 23.19
CA ALA A 637 12.33 -19.44 24.08
C ALA A 637 11.76 -20.34 25.19
N GLU A 638 12.36 -20.27 26.38
CA GLU A 638 12.16 -21.20 27.50
C GLU A 638 11.30 -20.53 28.58
N ASP A 639 10.33 -21.25 29.13
CA ASP A 639 9.48 -20.79 30.24
C ASP A 639 8.90 -19.38 30.04
N LEU A 640 8.32 -19.12 28.86
CA LEU A 640 7.70 -17.84 28.57
C LEU A 640 6.46 -17.59 29.44
N ASP A 641 6.23 -16.33 29.83
CA ASP A 641 5.09 -15.92 30.65
C ASP A 641 4.73 -14.46 30.33
N ASP A 642 3.59 -14.22 29.66
CA ASP A 642 3.23 -12.93 29.05
C ASP A 642 4.30 -12.37 28.09
N ALA A 643 4.95 -13.25 27.34
CA ALA A 643 5.93 -12.89 26.33
C ALA A 643 5.26 -12.32 25.07
N ILE A 644 5.85 -11.26 24.50
CA ILE A 644 5.33 -10.60 23.29
C ILE A 644 6.43 -10.46 22.23
N PHE A 645 6.17 -11.00 21.06
CA PHE A 645 6.96 -10.82 19.84
C PHE A 645 6.09 -10.10 18.81
N LEU A 646 6.45 -8.88 18.43
CA LEU A 646 5.59 -8.00 17.63
C LEU A 646 6.34 -7.36 16.45
N ASN A 647 5.83 -7.50 15.23
CA ASN A 647 6.40 -6.82 14.06
C ASN A 647 7.91 -7.10 13.87
N ILE A 648 8.27 -8.38 13.91
CA ILE A 648 9.67 -8.83 13.70
C ILE A 648 9.79 -9.47 12.33
N LYS A 649 10.81 -9.08 11.57
CA LYS A 649 11.02 -9.55 10.20
C LYS A 649 12.37 -10.24 10.07
N VAL A 650 12.42 -11.44 9.50
CA VAL A 650 13.66 -12.11 9.08
C VAL A 650 13.68 -12.16 7.57
N ILE A 651 14.71 -11.61 6.94
CA ILE A 651 14.80 -11.50 5.48
C ILE A 651 16.17 -11.96 4.96
N ASN A 652 16.18 -12.54 3.75
CA ASN A 652 17.40 -12.88 2.99
C ASN A 652 18.40 -13.73 3.78
N SER A 653 17.92 -14.63 4.64
CA SER A 653 18.75 -15.35 5.62
C SER A 653 18.89 -16.84 5.26
N SER A 654 19.79 -17.54 5.92
CA SER A 654 19.97 -18.99 5.78
C SER A 654 20.21 -19.61 7.15
N ILE A 655 19.29 -20.45 7.58
CA ILE A 655 19.27 -21.05 8.92
C ILE A 655 19.35 -22.56 8.77
N ASP A 656 20.52 -23.11 9.04
CA ASP A 656 20.83 -24.53 8.92
C ASP A 656 20.98 -25.17 10.30
N GLY A 657 20.22 -26.24 10.50
CA GLY A 657 19.68 -26.79 11.73
C GLY A 657 19.98 -28.27 11.95
N TYR A 658 19.78 -28.78 13.16
CA TYR A 658 19.65 -30.24 13.35
C TYR A 658 18.26 -30.60 13.87
N ASN A 659 18.00 -30.36 15.16
CA ASN A 659 16.66 -30.48 15.73
C ASN A 659 16.10 -29.10 16.04
N TYR A 660 14.80 -28.90 15.81
CA TYR A 660 14.04 -27.68 16.13
C TYR A 660 14.61 -26.44 15.46
N THR A 661 14.35 -26.31 14.17
CA THR A 661 14.91 -25.23 13.35
C THR A 661 13.78 -24.43 12.74
N GLY A 662 13.78 -23.12 12.99
CA GLY A 662 12.88 -22.20 12.31
C GLY A 662 13.61 -21.01 11.73
N GLY A 663 12.99 -20.32 10.77
CA GLY A 663 13.55 -19.09 10.22
C GLY A 663 13.72 -18.00 11.30
N MET A 664 12.77 -17.91 12.25
CA MET A 664 12.80 -16.93 13.34
C MET A 664 13.06 -17.56 14.71
N PHE A 665 12.37 -18.67 15.02
CA PHE A 665 12.46 -19.36 16.31
C PHE A 665 12.78 -20.85 16.14
N GLY A 666 13.69 -21.38 16.96
CA GLY A 666 13.91 -22.83 17.01
C GLY A 666 12.80 -23.57 17.76
N LEU A 667 12.72 -23.38 19.09
CA LEU A 667 11.66 -23.90 19.94
C LEU A 667 11.06 -22.78 20.81
N ILE A 668 9.74 -22.80 20.97
CA ILE A 668 9.00 -21.94 21.91
C ILE A 668 8.31 -22.80 22.95
N GLU A 669 8.52 -22.50 24.24
CA GLU A 669 7.97 -23.25 25.36
C GLU A 669 7.33 -22.33 26.41
N THR A 670 6.18 -22.77 26.92
CA THR A 670 5.49 -22.20 28.09
C THR A 670 5.16 -23.35 29.04
N VAL A 671 5.44 -23.22 30.35
CA VAL A 671 5.33 -24.35 31.31
C VAL A 671 4.49 -24.05 32.55
N SER A 672 4.04 -22.81 32.75
CA SER A 672 3.28 -22.41 33.94
C SER A 672 1.78 -22.39 33.63
N ASP A 673 0.95 -22.65 34.65
CA ASP A 673 -0.52 -22.59 34.52
C ASP A 673 -1.04 -21.17 34.22
N SER A 674 -0.18 -20.15 34.20
CA SER A 674 -0.48 -18.75 33.88
C SER A 674 0.24 -18.25 32.62
N ALA A 675 1.03 -19.11 31.98
CA ALA A 675 1.94 -18.73 30.92
C ALA A 675 1.23 -18.41 29.60
N ARG A 676 1.68 -17.34 28.95
CA ARG A 676 1.16 -16.90 27.65
C ARG A 676 2.28 -16.41 26.74
N CYS A 677 2.20 -16.76 25.46
CA CYS A 677 3.07 -16.24 24.42
C CYS A 677 2.22 -15.63 23.30
N GLN A 678 2.54 -14.40 22.91
CA GLN A 678 1.86 -13.64 21.86
C GLN A 678 2.85 -13.32 20.74
N ILE A 679 2.59 -13.81 19.53
CA ILE A 679 3.42 -13.60 18.34
C ILE A 679 2.55 -12.93 17.27
N PHE A 680 2.80 -11.66 17.00
CA PHE A 680 1.97 -10.83 16.13
C PHE A 680 2.79 -10.19 15.03
N GLN A 681 2.28 -10.21 13.80
CA GLN A 681 2.84 -9.48 12.66
C GLN A 681 4.31 -9.85 12.37
N CYS A 682 4.69 -11.09 12.68
CA CYS A 682 6.05 -11.59 12.50
C CYS A 682 6.19 -12.31 11.16
N SER A 683 7.27 -12.03 10.42
CA SER A 683 7.47 -12.58 9.08
C SER A 683 8.85 -13.14 8.83
N VAL A 684 8.93 -14.21 8.03
CA VAL A 684 10.16 -14.71 7.41
C VAL A 684 10.02 -14.65 5.89
N SER A 685 10.97 -14.05 5.18
CA SER A 685 10.93 -14.02 3.71
C SER A 685 12.29 -14.24 3.07
N ASN A 686 12.32 -14.85 1.89
CA ASN A 686 13.55 -15.13 1.13
C ASN A 686 14.61 -15.82 2.01
N THR A 687 14.18 -16.78 2.84
CA THR A 687 15.05 -17.40 3.85
C THR A 687 14.95 -18.92 3.76
N ASP A 688 16.08 -19.57 3.53
CA ASP A 688 16.16 -21.02 3.51
C ASP A 688 16.34 -21.56 4.93
N VAL A 689 15.52 -22.55 5.28
CA VAL A 689 15.55 -23.21 6.59
C VAL A 689 15.79 -24.70 6.38
N GLU A 690 16.92 -25.20 6.88
CA GLU A 690 17.33 -26.59 6.69
C GLU A 690 17.50 -27.29 8.03
N GLY A 691 17.19 -28.58 8.10
CA GLY A 691 17.60 -29.40 9.24
C GLY A 691 17.14 -30.84 9.19
N SER A 692 17.03 -31.46 10.36
CA SER A 692 16.72 -32.88 10.49
C SER A 692 15.41 -33.17 11.18
N ARG A 693 15.04 -32.57 12.32
CA ARG A 693 13.81 -32.93 13.05
C ARG A 693 13.05 -31.69 13.48
N TYR A 694 11.78 -31.57 13.11
CA TYR A 694 10.91 -30.42 13.42
C TYR A 694 11.43 -29.11 12.82
N ILE A 695 11.19 -28.96 11.52
CA ILE A 695 11.68 -27.83 10.73
C ILE A 695 10.49 -27.00 10.25
N GLY A 696 10.53 -25.69 10.48
CA GLY A 696 9.47 -24.78 10.07
C GLY A 696 9.98 -23.50 9.42
N GLY A 697 9.25 -22.93 8.46
CA GLY A 697 9.68 -21.67 7.85
C GLY A 697 9.74 -20.50 8.85
N LEU A 698 8.80 -20.43 9.81
CA LEU A 698 8.81 -19.44 10.90
C LEU A 698 9.38 -20.03 12.20
N ILE A 699 8.80 -21.15 12.65
CA ILE A 699 9.08 -21.76 13.96
C ILE A 699 9.38 -23.26 13.77
N GLY A 700 10.47 -23.76 14.34
CA GLY A 700 10.76 -25.20 14.32
C GLY A 700 9.72 -26.00 15.08
N SER A 701 9.50 -25.66 16.35
CA SER A 701 8.45 -26.28 17.18
C SER A 701 7.92 -25.33 18.24
N THR A 702 6.72 -25.64 18.73
CA THR A 702 6.14 -25.07 19.94
C THR A 702 5.88 -26.17 20.96
N TYR A 703 5.84 -25.80 22.25
CA TYR A 703 5.35 -26.62 23.36
C TYR A 703 4.62 -25.69 24.32
N ILE A 704 3.32 -25.49 24.08
CA ILE A 704 2.57 -24.46 24.80
C ILE A 704 1.75 -25.04 25.97
N GLY A 705 2.19 -24.83 27.20
CA GLY A 705 1.53 -25.15 28.48
C GLY A 705 0.48 -24.11 28.94
N GLY A 706 -0.58 -24.53 29.64
CA GLY A 706 -1.43 -23.61 30.41
C GLY A 706 -2.90 -24.04 30.61
N ASP A 707 -3.40 -23.96 31.85
CA ASP A 707 -4.83 -23.98 32.22
C ASP A 707 -5.32 -22.53 32.43
N THR A 708 -5.04 -21.65 31.48
CA THR A 708 -5.36 -20.22 31.56
C THR A 708 -6.72 -19.90 30.97
N ASP A 709 -7.29 -18.77 31.40
CA ASP A 709 -8.44 -18.13 30.72
C ASP A 709 -8.00 -17.37 29.43
N ASP A 710 -6.69 -17.12 29.26
CA ASP A 710 -6.10 -16.40 28.13
C ASP A 710 -5.17 -17.33 27.31
N ALA A 711 -5.52 -17.58 26.05
CA ALA A 711 -4.72 -18.43 25.16
C ALA A 711 -3.44 -17.76 24.66
N SER A 712 -2.43 -18.57 24.33
CA SER A 712 -1.31 -18.11 23.49
C SER A 712 -1.78 -17.88 22.05
N GLU A 713 -1.19 -16.89 21.39
CA GLU A 713 -1.72 -16.34 20.14
C GLU A 713 -0.61 -16.18 19.10
N MET A 714 -0.90 -16.61 17.87
CA MET A 714 -0.07 -16.34 16.70
C MET A 714 -0.93 -15.74 15.61
N VAL A 715 -0.71 -14.46 15.28
CA VAL A 715 -1.65 -13.68 14.48
C VAL A 715 -0.93 -12.82 13.45
N ASP A 716 -1.43 -12.81 12.20
CA ASP A 716 -0.84 -12.06 11.07
C ASP A 716 0.62 -12.39 10.80
N CYS A 717 1.01 -13.66 10.99
CA CYS A 717 2.39 -14.11 10.83
C CYS A 717 2.54 -14.91 9.53
N TYR A 718 3.67 -14.75 8.83
CA TYR A 718 3.87 -15.45 7.56
C TYR A 718 5.29 -15.88 7.27
N SER A 719 5.44 -16.91 6.41
CA SER A 719 6.75 -17.38 5.92
C SER A 719 6.70 -17.64 4.42
N VAL A 720 7.50 -16.92 3.63
CA VAL A 720 7.34 -16.84 2.17
C VAL A 720 8.66 -16.86 1.39
N ASN A 721 8.60 -17.32 0.14
CA ASN A 721 9.70 -17.23 -0.84
C ASN A 721 11.02 -17.87 -0.37
N GLY A 722 10.99 -18.81 0.57
CA GLY A 722 12.13 -19.64 0.98
C GLY A 722 11.89 -21.11 0.70
N THR A 723 12.93 -21.91 0.87
CA THR A 723 12.83 -23.38 0.87
C THR A 723 12.95 -23.91 2.29
N VAL A 724 12.02 -24.78 2.71
CA VAL A 724 12.11 -25.50 3.99
C VAL A 724 12.50 -26.94 3.73
N THR A 725 13.72 -27.29 4.11
CA THR A 725 14.32 -28.59 3.84
C THR A 725 14.45 -29.42 5.12
N THR A 726 14.00 -30.66 5.08
CA THR A 726 14.23 -31.61 6.18
C THR A 726 14.86 -32.92 5.68
N SER A 727 15.45 -33.64 6.63
CA SER A 727 15.95 -35.00 6.44
C SER A 727 15.26 -36.03 7.34
N TYR A 728 14.44 -35.64 8.32
CA TYR A 728 13.80 -36.59 9.24
C TYR A 728 12.53 -36.03 9.94
N LYS A 729 11.68 -36.93 10.42
CA LYS A 729 10.48 -36.71 11.25
C LYS A 729 9.39 -35.72 10.76
N SER A 730 9.60 -34.41 10.80
CA SER A 730 8.50 -33.45 10.57
C SER A 730 8.96 -32.11 9.99
N VAL A 731 8.22 -31.61 8.99
CA VAL A 731 8.44 -30.32 8.33
C VAL A 731 7.14 -29.60 8.02
N GLY A 732 7.15 -28.28 8.24
CA GLY A 732 6.07 -27.39 7.83
C GLY A 732 6.57 -26.13 7.13
N GLY A 733 5.84 -25.62 6.14
CA GLY A 733 6.20 -24.35 5.50
C GLY A 733 6.14 -23.18 6.48
N PHE A 734 5.30 -23.27 7.52
CA PHE A 734 5.16 -22.28 8.58
C PHE A 734 5.71 -22.79 9.93
N VAL A 735 5.21 -23.92 10.44
CA VAL A 735 5.67 -24.52 11.71
C VAL A 735 5.97 -26.01 11.55
N GLY A 736 7.12 -26.48 12.05
CA GLY A 736 7.44 -27.92 12.02
C GLY A 736 6.48 -28.74 12.88
N TYR A 737 6.45 -28.46 14.19
CA TYR A 737 5.53 -29.09 15.14
C TYR A 737 4.81 -28.07 16.02
N LEU A 738 3.48 -28.09 15.94
CA LEU A 738 2.59 -27.19 16.65
C LEU A 738 1.96 -27.90 17.84
N ASP A 739 2.69 -27.97 18.96
CA ASP A 739 2.26 -28.65 20.19
C ASP A 739 1.66 -27.68 21.21
N GLY A 740 0.70 -28.17 21.98
CA GLY A 740 0.28 -27.49 23.19
C GLY A 740 -0.62 -28.35 24.05
N TYR A 741 -0.90 -27.82 25.22
CA TYR A 741 -1.27 -28.59 26.38
C TYR A 741 -2.61 -29.30 26.25
N ASP A 742 -2.60 -30.60 26.53
CA ASP A 742 -3.80 -31.40 26.76
C ASP A 742 -4.17 -31.34 28.26
N ASN A 743 -5.25 -30.65 28.60
CA ASN A 743 -5.72 -30.58 30.00
C ASN A 743 -6.46 -31.86 30.45
N GLY A 744 -6.59 -32.88 29.59
CA GLY A 744 -7.19 -34.17 29.95
C GLY A 744 -8.67 -34.10 30.40
N THR A 745 -9.32 -32.94 30.22
CA THR A 745 -10.74 -32.72 30.49
C THR A 745 -11.52 -32.70 29.20
N THR A 746 -12.65 -33.40 29.19
CA THR A 746 -13.59 -33.48 28.07
C THR A 746 -14.07 -32.09 27.63
N ASP A 747 -13.53 -31.62 26.50
CA ASP A 747 -14.22 -30.87 25.43
C ASP A 747 -15.33 -29.88 25.84
N ALA A 748 -15.01 -28.72 26.40
CA ALA A 748 -16.02 -27.66 26.55
C ALA A 748 -15.54 -26.22 26.35
N ASP A 749 -14.24 -25.92 26.39
CA ASP A 749 -13.78 -24.52 26.31
C ASP A 749 -12.65 -24.32 25.30
N VAL A 750 -13.03 -24.27 24.02
CA VAL A 750 -12.14 -23.95 22.89
C VAL A 750 -11.50 -22.55 22.99
N SER A 751 -11.90 -21.73 23.97
CA SER A 751 -11.29 -20.42 24.24
C SER A 751 -9.86 -20.51 24.77
N LYS A 752 -9.50 -21.66 25.36
CA LYS A 752 -8.21 -21.90 26.01
C LYS A 752 -7.13 -22.47 25.09
N TRP A 753 -7.51 -22.91 23.88
CA TRP A 753 -6.55 -23.44 22.92
C TRP A 753 -5.74 -22.32 22.29
N MET A 754 -4.46 -22.58 22.02
CA MET A 754 -3.65 -21.64 21.27
C MET A 754 -4.33 -21.31 19.92
N ILE A 755 -4.40 -20.03 19.62
CA ILE A 755 -5.07 -19.48 18.45
C ILE A 755 -4.01 -19.13 17.40
N VAL A 756 -4.10 -19.76 16.24
CA VAL A 756 -3.35 -19.36 15.03
C VAL A 756 -4.35 -18.69 14.08
N HIS A 757 -4.17 -17.41 13.79
CA HIS A 757 -5.16 -16.64 13.05
C HIS A 757 -4.52 -15.79 11.95
N SER A 758 -5.04 -15.88 10.72
CA SER A 758 -4.56 -15.04 9.60
C SER A 758 -3.06 -15.24 9.31
N CYS A 759 -2.58 -16.48 9.44
CA CYS A 759 -1.19 -16.84 9.19
C CYS A 759 -1.05 -17.66 7.91
N TYR A 760 0.08 -17.56 7.21
CA TYR A 760 0.24 -18.31 5.97
C TYR A 760 1.69 -18.67 5.62
N SER A 761 1.84 -19.65 4.73
CA SER A 761 3.12 -19.96 4.11
C SER A 761 3.03 -20.15 2.60
N THR A 762 4.04 -19.64 1.89
CA THR A 762 4.23 -19.89 0.45
C THR A 762 5.58 -20.55 0.17
N ASN A 763 6.21 -21.13 1.19
CA ASN A 763 7.51 -21.77 1.04
C ASN A 763 7.37 -23.12 0.37
N ASP A 764 8.31 -23.43 -0.52
CA ASP A 764 8.44 -24.78 -1.04
C ASP A 764 9.07 -25.68 0.03
N ILE A 765 8.56 -26.90 0.12
CA ILE A 765 9.03 -27.90 1.08
C ILE A 765 9.75 -29.00 0.34
N VAL A 766 10.96 -29.33 0.81
CA VAL A 766 11.77 -30.41 0.24
C VAL A 766 12.15 -31.41 1.33
N SER A 767 11.77 -32.67 1.14
CA SER A 767 12.30 -33.78 1.93
C SER A 767 13.44 -34.47 1.19
N THR A 768 14.57 -34.68 1.87
CA THR A 768 15.81 -35.22 1.26
C THR A 768 16.15 -36.65 1.68
N SER A 769 15.44 -37.23 2.66
CA SER A 769 15.59 -38.61 3.15
C SER A 769 14.33 -39.09 3.87
N ASP A 770 14.37 -40.26 4.52
CA ASP A 770 13.27 -40.90 5.26
C ASP A 770 12.60 -39.91 6.23
N LEU A 771 11.42 -39.41 5.86
CA LEU A 771 10.68 -38.41 6.61
C LEU A 771 9.38 -39.05 7.10
N GLU A 772 8.92 -38.69 8.30
CA GLU A 772 7.69 -39.30 8.84
C GLU A 772 6.46 -38.45 8.48
N ILE A 773 6.58 -37.12 8.49
CA ILE A 773 5.44 -36.20 8.40
C ILE A 773 5.81 -34.91 7.62
N ALA A 774 4.95 -34.48 6.70
CA ALA A 774 5.12 -33.22 5.97
C ALA A 774 3.80 -32.48 5.76
N GLY A 775 3.80 -31.15 5.94
CA GLY A 775 2.62 -30.32 5.72
C GLY A 775 2.95 -28.94 5.15
N GLY A 776 2.22 -28.44 4.15
CA GLY A 776 2.50 -27.12 3.55
C GLY A 776 2.46 -25.95 4.53
N PHE A 777 1.57 -25.99 5.53
CA PHE A 777 1.52 -25.03 6.63
C PHE A 777 2.23 -25.57 7.87
N ALA A 778 1.80 -26.71 8.39
CA ALA A 778 2.46 -27.34 9.53
C ALA A 778 2.65 -28.84 9.34
N GLY A 779 3.80 -29.35 9.78
CA GLY A 779 4.07 -30.79 9.69
C GLY A 779 3.12 -31.56 10.60
N GLU A 780 3.17 -31.29 11.90
CA GLU A 780 2.34 -31.94 12.90
C GLU A 780 1.63 -30.90 13.76
N VAL A 781 0.35 -31.13 14.07
CA VAL A 781 -0.48 -30.27 14.92
C VAL A 781 -1.13 -31.10 16.03
N TYR A 782 -0.95 -30.65 17.26
CA TYR A 782 -1.59 -31.22 18.45
C TYR A 782 -2.37 -30.15 19.21
N ILE A 783 -3.69 -30.31 19.31
CA ILE A 783 -4.63 -29.49 20.11
C ILE A 783 -4.68 -27.97 19.81
N LYS A 784 -5.39 -27.49 18.76
CA LYS A 784 -5.31 -26.07 18.32
C LYS A 784 -6.55 -25.50 17.62
N ARG A 785 -6.66 -24.16 17.61
CA ARG A 785 -7.58 -23.42 16.74
C ARG A 785 -6.80 -22.72 15.62
N ILE A 786 -7.01 -23.12 14.36
CA ILE A 786 -6.39 -22.49 13.19
C ILE A 786 -7.48 -21.86 12.34
N VAL A 787 -7.40 -20.55 12.12
CA VAL A 787 -8.47 -19.74 11.51
C VAL A 787 -7.90 -18.81 10.43
N ASN A 788 -8.53 -18.75 9.26
CA ASN A 788 -8.11 -17.87 8.16
C ASN A 788 -6.63 -18.09 7.75
N CYS A 789 -6.16 -19.34 7.78
CA CYS A 789 -4.76 -19.66 7.48
C CYS A 789 -4.63 -20.47 6.19
N TYR A 790 -3.50 -20.31 5.49
CA TYR A 790 -3.33 -21.02 4.21
C TYR A 790 -1.88 -21.40 3.88
N SER A 791 -1.73 -22.37 2.98
CA SER A 791 -0.45 -22.72 2.34
C SER A 791 -0.59 -22.74 0.81
N THR A 792 0.42 -22.22 0.11
CA THR A 792 0.45 -22.27 -1.37
C THR A 792 1.75 -22.79 -1.96
N GLY A 793 2.78 -22.99 -1.14
CA GLY A 793 4.06 -23.56 -1.60
C GLY A 793 3.93 -25.05 -1.88
N SER A 794 4.70 -25.54 -2.85
CA SER A 794 4.63 -26.94 -3.28
C SER A 794 5.48 -27.83 -2.38
N LEU A 795 5.06 -29.08 -2.24
CA LEU A 795 5.72 -30.09 -1.42
C LEU A 795 6.35 -31.16 -2.31
N THR A 796 7.67 -31.30 -2.23
CA THR A 796 8.41 -32.40 -2.84
C THR A 796 8.76 -33.43 -1.77
N ALA A 797 8.06 -34.56 -1.85
CA ALA A 797 8.23 -35.71 -0.98
C ALA A 797 9.53 -36.47 -1.32
N GLY A 798 10.18 -37.01 -0.29
CA GLY A 798 11.31 -37.93 -0.38
C GLY A 798 10.86 -39.40 -0.52
N SER A 799 11.83 -40.32 -0.51
CA SER A 799 11.65 -41.73 -0.90
C SER A 799 11.00 -42.67 0.13
N ASP A 800 10.83 -42.24 1.38
CA ASP A 800 10.23 -43.03 2.48
C ASP A 800 9.46 -42.03 3.35
N LEU A 801 8.19 -41.77 3.01
CA LEU A 801 7.42 -40.66 3.60
C LEU A 801 6.10 -41.10 4.23
N ASP A 802 5.99 -41.24 5.54
CA ASP A 802 4.80 -41.89 6.11
C ASP A 802 3.49 -41.06 5.98
N ILE A 803 3.54 -39.73 6.13
CA ILE A 803 2.36 -38.84 6.22
C ILE A 803 2.58 -37.52 5.46
N VAL A 804 1.75 -37.20 4.45
CA VAL A 804 1.91 -35.99 3.62
C VAL A 804 0.60 -35.24 3.42
N GLY A 805 0.55 -33.95 3.80
CA GLY A 805 -0.60 -33.08 3.59
C GLY A 805 -0.26 -31.76 2.92
N GLY A 806 -1.12 -31.23 2.06
CA GLY A 806 -0.87 -29.93 1.42
C GLY A 806 -1.01 -28.74 2.38
N PHE A 807 -1.86 -28.85 3.42
CA PHE A 807 -1.93 -27.90 4.53
C PHE A 807 -1.27 -28.47 5.79
N ILE A 808 -1.77 -29.59 6.32
CA ILE A 808 -1.22 -30.24 7.53
C ILE A 808 -0.85 -31.68 7.25
N GLY A 809 0.33 -32.12 7.70
CA GLY A 809 0.69 -33.55 7.67
C GLY A 809 -0.18 -34.35 8.63
N LEU A 810 0.16 -34.35 9.91
CA LEU A 810 -0.57 -35.06 10.96
C LEU A 810 -1.35 -34.09 11.86
N CYS A 811 -2.63 -34.37 12.08
CA CYS A 811 -3.42 -33.73 13.14
C CYS A 811 -3.83 -34.77 14.17
N SER A 812 -3.61 -34.48 15.45
CA SER A 812 -3.98 -35.36 16.56
C SER A 812 -4.52 -34.57 17.75
N GLY A 813 -5.32 -35.23 18.60
CA GLY A 813 -6.02 -34.57 19.71
C GLY A 813 -7.17 -33.66 19.23
N TYR A 814 -7.46 -32.61 19.99
CA TYR A 814 -8.60 -31.70 19.75
C TYR A 814 -8.25 -30.50 18.88
N PHE A 815 -8.72 -30.44 17.63
CA PHE A 815 -8.42 -29.30 16.78
C PHE A 815 -9.63 -28.79 16.02
N ARG A 816 -9.61 -27.50 15.71
CA ARG A 816 -10.61 -26.85 14.85
C ARG A 816 -9.95 -25.98 13.79
N PHE A 817 -10.22 -26.32 12.54
CA PHE A 817 -9.87 -25.53 11.37
C PHE A 817 -11.09 -24.75 10.90
N THR A 818 -10.90 -23.46 10.61
CA THR A 818 -11.98 -22.61 10.09
C THR A 818 -11.45 -21.70 9.01
N ASN A 819 -12.02 -21.82 7.80
CA ASN A 819 -11.65 -20.99 6.66
C ASN A 819 -10.14 -21.10 6.31
N CYS A 820 -9.65 -22.33 6.19
CA CYS A 820 -8.24 -22.61 5.90
C CYS A 820 -8.07 -23.38 4.58
N TYR A 821 -6.99 -23.16 3.84
CA TYR A 821 -6.83 -23.80 2.55
C TYR A 821 -5.39 -24.12 2.14
N ALA A 822 -5.25 -25.06 1.20
CA ALA A 822 -3.99 -25.41 0.54
C ALA A 822 -4.11 -25.44 -0.99
N THR A 823 -3.16 -24.83 -1.69
CA THR A 823 -3.14 -24.82 -3.17
C THR A 823 -1.85 -25.33 -3.80
N GLY A 824 -0.82 -25.61 -2.99
CA GLY A 824 0.46 -26.12 -3.50
C GLY A 824 0.38 -27.59 -3.90
N ASP A 825 1.13 -27.95 -4.94
CA ASP A 825 1.14 -29.32 -5.44
C ASP A 825 1.98 -30.23 -4.54
N ILE A 826 1.59 -31.50 -4.45
CA ILE A 826 2.34 -32.56 -3.79
C ILE A 826 2.96 -33.44 -4.87
N THR A 827 4.27 -33.61 -4.84
CA THR A 827 5.03 -34.40 -5.85
C THR A 827 6.04 -35.31 -5.18
N GLY A 828 6.54 -36.32 -5.90
CA GLY A 828 7.66 -37.16 -5.43
C GLY A 828 7.29 -38.20 -4.38
N VAL A 829 6.00 -38.44 -4.14
CA VAL A 829 5.55 -39.36 -3.09
C VAL A 829 5.89 -40.81 -3.47
N ASP A 830 6.72 -41.46 -2.64
CA ASP A 830 7.10 -42.88 -2.70
C ASP A 830 6.87 -43.52 -1.31
N ASP A 831 6.28 -44.71 -1.27
CA ASP A 831 6.02 -45.51 -0.06
C ASP A 831 5.34 -44.81 1.13
N ALA A 832 4.42 -43.87 0.88
CA ALA A 832 3.63 -43.21 1.94
C ALA A 832 2.45 -44.04 2.48
N TYR A 833 1.99 -43.74 3.70
CA TYR A 833 0.77 -44.35 4.28
C TYR A 833 -0.46 -43.45 4.11
N TRP A 834 -0.33 -42.14 4.37
CA TRP A 834 -1.42 -41.17 4.25
C TRP A 834 -1.02 -39.97 3.41
N VAL A 835 -1.83 -39.63 2.41
CA VAL A 835 -1.56 -38.50 1.51
C VAL A 835 -2.83 -37.68 1.29
N ALA A 836 -2.74 -36.36 1.41
CA ALA A 836 -3.87 -35.49 1.09
C ALA A 836 -3.56 -34.07 0.64
N GLY A 837 -4.47 -33.46 -0.11
CA GLY A 837 -4.34 -32.06 -0.53
C GLY A 837 -4.53 -31.06 0.60
N PHE A 838 -5.36 -31.35 1.62
CA PHE A 838 -5.51 -30.50 2.80
C PHE A 838 -4.82 -31.09 4.03
N CYS A 839 -5.38 -32.15 4.63
CA CYS A 839 -4.80 -32.76 5.82
C CYS A 839 -4.71 -34.28 5.70
N ALA A 840 -3.50 -34.84 5.83
CA ALA A 840 -3.25 -36.25 5.53
C ALA A 840 -4.06 -37.17 6.45
N LYS A 841 -4.08 -36.87 7.75
CA LYS A 841 -4.80 -37.64 8.77
C LYS A 841 -5.48 -36.72 9.78
N PHE A 842 -6.81 -36.75 9.79
CA PHE A 842 -7.62 -36.28 10.93
C PHE A 842 -7.73 -37.43 11.93
N ASP A 843 -6.90 -37.40 12.97
CA ASP A 843 -6.96 -38.35 14.08
C ASP A 843 -7.79 -37.76 15.23
N SER A 844 -8.51 -38.61 15.98
CA SER A 844 -9.31 -38.22 17.16
C SER A 844 -10.53 -37.31 16.84
N THR A 845 -10.75 -36.22 17.57
CA THR A 845 -11.98 -35.38 17.57
C THR A 845 -11.88 -34.16 16.66
N GLY A 846 -11.20 -34.31 15.53
CA GLY A 846 -10.90 -33.23 14.59
C GLY A 846 -12.13 -32.55 13.97
N GLN A 847 -12.06 -31.22 13.82
CA GLN A 847 -13.13 -30.42 13.24
C GLN A 847 -12.63 -29.48 12.15
N ALA A 848 -13.31 -29.44 11.00
CA ALA A 848 -13.00 -28.53 9.90
C ALA A 848 -14.26 -27.85 9.35
N LEU A 849 -14.25 -26.52 9.26
CA LEU A 849 -15.32 -25.69 8.71
C LEU A 849 -14.78 -24.82 7.56
N ARG A 850 -15.38 -24.91 6.36
CA ARG A 850 -14.95 -24.10 5.20
C ARG A 850 -13.47 -24.25 4.89
N CYS A 851 -12.98 -25.48 4.85
CA CYS A 851 -11.60 -25.76 4.46
C CYS A 851 -11.53 -26.40 3.07
N TYR A 852 -10.46 -26.12 2.32
CA TYR A 852 -10.34 -26.68 0.98
C TYR A 852 -8.91 -26.93 0.49
N ALA A 853 -8.79 -27.77 -0.52
CA ALA A 853 -7.54 -28.01 -1.23
C ALA A 853 -7.72 -28.05 -2.75
N THR A 854 -6.79 -27.46 -3.48
CA THR A 854 -6.82 -27.41 -4.96
C THR A 854 -5.53 -27.85 -5.66
N GLY A 855 -4.44 -28.02 -4.91
CA GLY A 855 -3.15 -28.47 -5.45
C GLY A 855 -3.20 -29.95 -5.85
N ASP A 856 -2.46 -30.32 -6.89
CA ASP A 856 -2.47 -31.67 -7.43
C ASP A 856 -1.60 -32.61 -6.59
N ILE A 857 -1.99 -33.89 -6.54
CA ILE A 857 -1.31 -34.95 -5.79
C ILE A 857 -0.69 -35.93 -6.78
N ASN A 858 0.62 -35.87 -6.94
CA ASN A 858 1.38 -36.68 -7.89
C ASN A 858 2.20 -37.75 -7.16
N ILE A 859 1.76 -39.00 -7.30
CA ILE A 859 2.34 -40.18 -6.66
C ILE A 859 3.22 -40.91 -7.68
N THR A 860 4.53 -40.93 -7.40
CA THR A 860 5.56 -41.39 -8.35
C THR A 860 6.18 -42.74 -7.98
N GLY A 861 5.96 -43.22 -6.76
CA GLY A 861 6.58 -44.40 -6.18
C GLY A 861 6.31 -45.75 -6.86
N THR A 862 7.19 -46.73 -6.62
CA THR A 862 7.15 -48.06 -7.28
C THR A 862 6.77 -49.24 -6.38
N ASN A 863 6.79 -49.08 -5.05
CA ASN A 863 6.55 -50.15 -4.05
C ASN A 863 5.39 -49.85 -3.07
N ILE A 864 4.33 -49.24 -3.58
CA ILE A 864 3.19 -48.79 -2.77
C ILE A 864 2.46 -49.96 -2.07
N THR A 865 2.68 -50.10 -0.77
CA THR A 865 1.92 -51.00 0.13
C THR A 865 1.11 -50.19 1.14
N ALA A 866 -0.22 -50.30 1.11
CA ALA A 866 -1.15 -49.74 2.11
C ALA A 866 -1.40 -48.22 2.12
N LEU A 867 -1.48 -47.58 0.95
CA LEU A 867 -1.81 -46.15 0.80
C LEU A 867 -3.30 -45.80 1.04
N LEU A 868 -3.54 -44.72 1.78
CA LEU A 868 -4.80 -43.98 1.93
C LEU A 868 -4.66 -42.56 1.36
N VAL A 869 -5.35 -42.26 0.25
CA VAL A 869 -5.17 -41.00 -0.49
C VAL A 869 -6.48 -40.24 -0.62
N GLY A 870 -6.50 -38.96 -0.25
CA GLY A 870 -7.69 -38.11 -0.37
C GLY A 870 -7.39 -36.72 -0.90
N GLY A 871 -8.22 -36.18 -1.80
CA GLY A 871 -8.01 -34.80 -2.27
C GLY A 871 -8.13 -33.76 -1.14
N PHE A 872 -9.05 -33.96 -0.20
CA PHE A 872 -9.12 -33.19 1.04
C PHE A 872 -8.36 -33.89 2.17
N SER A 873 -8.67 -35.16 2.46
CA SER A 873 -8.02 -35.91 3.54
C SER A 873 -7.76 -37.38 3.28
N GLY A 874 -6.58 -37.89 3.61
CA GLY A 874 -6.25 -39.31 3.44
C GLY A 874 -7.06 -40.19 4.39
N PHE A 875 -7.30 -39.74 5.61
CA PHE A 875 -8.06 -40.46 6.62
C PHE A 875 -8.83 -39.51 7.53
N ILE A 876 -10.12 -39.79 7.73
CA ILE A 876 -10.99 -39.12 8.69
C ILE A 876 -11.48 -40.15 9.69
N GLY A 877 -11.08 -40.05 10.97
CA GLY A 877 -11.68 -40.92 11.95
C GLY A 877 -11.48 -40.53 13.40
N ASN A 878 -12.35 -41.10 14.24
CA ASN A 878 -12.43 -40.82 15.67
C ASN A 878 -12.33 -42.10 16.49
N ASP A 879 -11.25 -42.22 17.27
CA ASP A 879 -11.01 -43.35 18.16
C ASP A 879 -11.60 -43.15 19.57
N ASP A 880 -12.13 -41.94 19.87
CA ASP A 880 -12.63 -41.55 21.18
C ASP A 880 -14.16 -41.70 21.32
N ASN A 881 -14.53 -42.62 22.20
CA ASN A 881 -15.91 -42.93 22.59
C ASN A 881 -16.57 -41.74 23.33
N GLY A 882 -17.31 -40.87 22.62
CA GLY A 882 -18.20 -39.89 23.23
C GLY A 882 -18.03 -38.42 22.81
N MET A 883 -17.31 -38.15 21.70
CA MET A 883 -17.12 -36.81 21.15
C MET A 883 -17.31 -36.83 19.62
N ASP A 884 -17.73 -35.70 19.04
CA ASP A 884 -18.11 -35.64 17.62
C ASP A 884 -16.97 -35.05 16.78
N ALA A 885 -16.39 -35.87 15.89
CA ALA A 885 -15.52 -35.40 14.82
C ALA A 885 -16.35 -34.97 13.61
N TRP A 886 -16.07 -33.81 13.01
CA TRP A 886 -16.84 -33.35 11.86
C TRP A 886 -16.06 -32.55 10.83
N VAL A 887 -16.41 -32.74 9.56
CA VAL A 887 -15.91 -31.97 8.43
C VAL A 887 -17.12 -31.35 7.74
N LYS A 888 -17.23 -30.03 7.76
CA LYS A 888 -18.42 -29.30 7.30
C LYS A 888 -18.08 -28.20 6.31
N ARG A 889 -18.86 -28.07 5.24
CA ARG A 889 -18.66 -27.01 4.24
C ARG A 889 -17.24 -27.05 3.65
N CYS A 890 -16.65 -28.21 3.46
CA CYS A 890 -15.29 -28.35 2.94
C CYS A 890 -15.31 -28.91 1.51
N TRP A 891 -14.25 -28.65 0.74
CA TRP A 891 -14.16 -29.19 -0.61
C TRP A 891 -12.74 -29.52 -1.07
N SER A 892 -12.64 -30.32 -2.12
CA SER A 892 -11.37 -30.53 -2.81
C SER A 892 -11.52 -30.52 -4.32
N GLU A 893 -10.58 -29.87 -4.98
CA GLU A 893 -10.42 -29.80 -6.43
C GLU A 893 -9.09 -30.41 -6.88
N SER A 894 -8.41 -31.12 -5.98
CA SER A 894 -7.10 -31.72 -6.21
C SER A 894 -7.19 -32.91 -7.17
N ASP A 895 -6.44 -32.87 -8.27
CA ASP A 895 -6.27 -34.04 -9.13
C ASP A 895 -5.30 -35.02 -8.46
N ILE A 896 -5.61 -36.32 -8.51
CA ILE A 896 -4.80 -37.39 -7.92
C ILE A 896 -4.23 -38.25 -9.05
N ASN A 897 -2.92 -38.17 -9.25
CA ASN A 897 -2.20 -38.78 -10.36
C ASN A 897 -1.24 -39.85 -9.88
N PHE A 898 -1.33 -41.05 -10.46
CA PHE A 898 -0.42 -42.18 -10.19
C PHE A 898 0.48 -42.44 -11.41
N GLU A 899 1.79 -42.22 -11.27
CA GLU A 899 2.73 -42.21 -12.41
C GLU A 899 3.42 -43.55 -12.72
N THR A 900 3.60 -44.51 -11.79
CA THR A 900 4.23 -45.82 -12.11
C THR A 900 3.75 -47.02 -11.25
N GLY A 901 3.91 -48.26 -11.77
CA GLY A 901 3.99 -49.54 -10.99
C GLY A 901 2.70 -50.26 -10.54
N PRO A 902 2.76 -51.57 -10.21
CA PRO A 902 1.64 -52.30 -9.60
C PRO A 902 1.39 -51.81 -8.17
N VAL A 903 0.37 -50.96 -8.01
CA VAL A 903 -0.03 -50.40 -6.72
C VAL A 903 -0.88 -51.39 -5.92
N SER A 904 -0.43 -51.85 -4.76
CA SER A 904 -1.32 -52.52 -3.80
C SER A 904 -2.00 -51.47 -2.93
N LEU A 905 -2.97 -50.76 -3.53
CA LEU A 905 -3.72 -49.71 -2.83
C LEU A 905 -4.72 -50.30 -1.85
N SER A 906 -5.04 -49.51 -0.83
CA SER A 906 -6.07 -49.83 0.16
C SER A 906 -7.29 -48.90 0.03
N ALA A 907 -7.09 -47.58 -0.18
CA ALA A 907 -8.21 -46.65 -0.39
C ALA A 907 -7.84 -45.32 -1.08
N VAL A 908 -8.63 -44.86 -2.06
CA VAL A 908 -8.46 -43.56 -2.73
C VAL A 908 -9.81 -42.87 -2.98
N GLY A 909 -9.96 -41.61 -2.59
CA GLY A 909 -11.14 -40.81 -2.94
C GLY A 909 -10.84 -39.34 -3.21
N CYS A 910 -11.60 -38.69 -4.10
CA CYS A 910 -11.33 -37.28 -4.43
C CYS A 910 -11.59 -36.33 -3.25
N PHE A 911 -12.43 -36.72 -2.28
CA PHE A 911 -12.54 -36.00 -1.01
C PHE A 911 -11.70 -36.68 0.06
N THR A 912 -11.97 -37.96 0.34
CA THR A 912 -11.24 -38.69 1.38
C THR A 912 -10.83 -40.11 1.02
N GLY A 913 -9.65 -40.54 1.48
CA GLY A 913 -9.17 -41.90 1.27
C GLY A 913 -9.98 -42.93 2.07
N ALA A 914 -10.06 -42.76 3.39
CA ALA A 914 -10.87 -43.63 4.24
C ALA A 914 -11.54 -42.88 5.39
N MET A 915 -12.65 -43.45 5.87
CA MET A 915 -13.38 -42.94 7.03
C MET A 915 -13.69 -44.04 8.05
N THR A 916 -13.46 -43.77 9.34
CA THR A 916 -13.71 -44.70 10.46
C THR A 916 -14.16 -43.96 11.74
N GLY A 917 -14.57 -44.69 12.79
CA GLY A 917 -14.70 -44.14 14.15
C GLY A 917 -16.11 -43.83 14.64
N TYR A 918 -16.21 -43.36 15.89
CA TYR A 918 -17.45 -43.00 16.58
C TYR A 918 -17.94 -41.60 16.18
N SER A 919 -19.23 -41.45 15.86
CA SER A 919 -19.87 -40.14 15.61
C SER A 919 -19.16 -39.24 14.58
N THR A 920 -18.54 -39.81 13.55
CA THR A 920 -17.86 -39.05 12.48
C THR A 920 -18.88 -38.51 11.48
N LEU A 921 -18.91 -37.18 11.27
CA LEU A 921 -19.83 -36.50 10.35
C LEU A 921 -19.10 -35.74 9.23
N VAL A 922 -19.40 -36.05 7.97
CA VAL A 922 -19.01 -35.23 6.82
C VAL A 922 -20.28 -34.60 6.23
N GLU A 923 -20.41 -33.27 6.32
CA GLU A 923 -21.66 -32.58 6.00
C GLU A 923 -21.42 -31.41 5.02
N ASN A 924 -22.28 -31.24 4.03
CA ASN A 924 -22.23 -30.10 3.11
C ASN A 924 -20.87 -29.98 2.40
N CYS A 925 -20.30 -31.07 1.89
CA CYS A 925 -18.96 -31.08 1.29
C CYS A 925 -18.97 -31.52 -0.17
N TYR A 926 -17.98 -31.11 -0.96
CA TYR A 926 -17.89 -31.54 -2.36
C TYR A 926 -16.48 -31.88 -2.85
N ALA A 927 -16.41 -32.68 -3.92
CA ALA A 927 -15.14 -32.98 -4.59
C ALA A 927 -15.25 -32.90 -6.11
N TRP A 928 -14.25 -32.26 -6.74
CA TRP A 928 -14.16 -32.04 -8.18
C TRP A 928 -12.91 -32.61 -8.86
N GLY A 929 -11.92 -33.03 -8.08
CA GLY A 929 -10.70 -33.62 -8.61
C GLY A 929 -10.93 -34.91 -9.40
N SER A 930 -10.00 -35.20 -10.31
CA SER A 930 -9.93 -36.47 -11.04
C SER A 930 -8.97 -37.47 -10.38
N ILE A 931 -9.18 -38.76 -10.62
CA ILE A 931 -8.23 -39.82 -10.22
C ILE A 931 -7.69 -40.46 -11.49
N THR A 932 -6.39 -40.34 -11.74
CA THR A 932 -5.75 -40.83 -12.96
C THR A 932 -4.58 -41.77 -12.68
N LYS A 933 -4.36 -42.73 -13.59
CA LYS A 933 -3.24 -43.67 -13.55
C LYS A 933 -2.60 -43.77 -14.92
N SER A 934 -1.29 -43.55 -14.99
CA SER A 934 -0.53 -43.42 -16.25
C SER A 934 -0.43 -44.73 -17.06
N SER A 935 -0.50 -45.91 -16.43
CA SER A 935 -0.47 -47.21 -17.14
C SER A 935 -0.94 -48.42 -16.31
N GLY A 936 -1.60 -49.38 -16.98
CA GLY A 936 -2.03 -50.67 -16.44
C GLY A 936 -3.39 -50.67 -15.73
N ASN A 937 -4.10 -51.80 -15.77
CA ASN A 937 -5.32 -51.97 -14.97
C ASN A 937 -4.98 -51.79 -13.47
N TRP A 938 -5.94 -51.29 -12.69
CA TRP A 938 -5.92 -51.48 -11.24
C TRP A 938 -5.76 -52.98 -10.96
N PRO A 939 -4.82 -53.41 -10.09
CA PRO A 939 -4.46 -54.81 -9.97
C PRO A 939 -5.62 -55.64 -9.40
N THR A 940 -6.39 -56.27 -10.28
CA THR A 940 -7.39 -57.28 -9.91
C THR A 940 -6.66 -58.55 -9.47
N THR A 941 -6.15 -58.59 -8.23
CA THR A 941 -5.58 -59.83 -7.69
C THR A 941 -6.74 -60.74 -7.32
N ALA A 942 -7.07 -61.67 -8.23
CA ALA A 942 -8.04 -62.71 -7.97
C ALA A 942 -7.66 -63.50 -6.69
N GLY A 943 -8.31 -63.18 -5.56
CA GLY A 943 -8.22 -63.95 -4.32
C GLY A 943 -7.55 -63.28 -3.12
N THR A 944 -7.13 -62.01 -3.18
CA THR A 944 -6.78 -61.22 -1.98
C THR A 944 -7.46 -59.85 -2.06
N THR A 945 -8.17 -59.48 -0.99
CA THR A 945 -9.15 -58.40 -0.90
C THR A 945 -8.52 -57.04 -0.54
N SER A 946 -8.45 -56.01 -1.42
CA SER A 946 -8.18 -54.63 -0.95
C SER A 946 -8.42 -53.43 -1.90
N ASP A 947 -9.18 -53.48 -3.01
CA ASP A 947 -9.28 -52.29 -3.88
C ASP A 947 -10.51 -51.41 -3.54
N GLY A 948 -10.33 -50.20 -2.97
CA GLY A 948 -11.40 -49.25 -2.66
C GLY A 948 -11.13 -47.85 -3.22
N VAL A 949 -11.42 -47.65 -4.52
CA VAL A 949 -11.33 -46.34 -5.19
C VAL A 949 -12.75 -45.80 -5.39
N GLY A 950 -13.06 -44.61 -4.88
CA GLY A 950 -14.38 -43.98 -5.04
C GLY A 950 -14.31 -42.51 -5.41
N GLY A 951 -15.38 -41.99 -6.02
CA GLY A 951 -15.42 -40.61 -6.51
C GLY A 951 -15.38 -39.53 -5.43
N PHE A 952 -15.85 -39.85 -4.21
CA PHE A 952 -15.79 -38.97 -3.04
C PHE A 952 -14.95 -39.63 -1.94
N ILE A 953 -15.25 -40.89 -1.60
CA ILE A 953 -14.58 -41.67 -0.55
C ILE A 953 -14.00 -42.99 -1.08
N GLY A 954 -12.77 -43.33 -0.70
CA GLY A 954 -12.14 -44.60 -1.12
C GLY A 954 -12.73 -45.84 -0.44
N THR A 955 -12.45 -46.02 0.86
CA THR A 955 -12.85 -47.20 1.62
C THR A 955 -13.54 -46.82 2.92
N ILE A 956 -14.56 -47.59 3.27
CA ILE A 956 -15.25 -47.48 4.55
C ILE A 956 -14.81 -48.69 5.39
N ASN A 957 -13.95 -48.44 6.37
CA ASN A 957 -13.48 -49.49 7.27
C ASN A 957 -14.34 -49.47 8.54
N GLY A 958 -15.31 -50.37 8.63
CA GLY A 958 -15.77 -50.82 9.94
C GLY A 958 -14.61 -51.53 10.64
N ALA A 959 -14.39 -51.20 11.90
CA ALA A 959 -13.27 -51.73 12.67
C ALA A 959 -13.29 -53.26 12.73
N GLY A 960 -12.46 -53.92 11.91
CA GLY A 960 -12.23 -55.35 12.03
C GLY A 960 -11.70 -55.69 13.43
N ASP A 961 -12.45 -56.51 14.17
CA ASP A 961 -12.10 -57.14 15.46
C ASP A 961 -11.74 -56.23 16.68
N THR A 962 -11.77 -54.89 16.60
CA THR A 962 -11.41 -54.02 17.74
C THR A 962 -12.58 -53.40 18.52
N GLY A 963 -13.83 -53.58 18.08
CA GLY A 963 -15.01 -53.19 18.87
C GLY A 963 -15.34 -51.69 18.88
N PHE A 964 -15.08 -50.98 17.77
CA PHE A 964 -15.52 -49.59 17.57
C PHE A 964 -16.96 -49.54 16.98
N GLY A 965 -17.93 -48.95 17.69
CA GLY A 965 -19.37 -48.81 17.34
C GLY A 965 -19.69 -47.59 16.43
N GLU A 966 -20.55 -47.72 15.42
CA GLU A 966 -21.99 -47.32 15.37
C GLU A 966 -22.24 -45.80 15.40
N ASP A 967 -21.91 -45.06 14.32
CA ASP A 967 -22.65 -43.88 13.75
C ASP A 967 -21.73 -42.98 12.87
N MET A 968 -21.32 -43.45 11.68
CA MET A 968 -20.67 -42.60 10.67
C MET A 968 -21.71 -42.03 9.69
N THR A 969 -21.65 -40.73 9.41
CA THR A 969 -22.62 -40.05 8.54
C THR A 969 -21.93 -39.20 7.47
N ILE A 970 -22.36 -39.35 6.22
CA ILE A 970 -22.09 -38.39 5.13
C ILE A 970 -23.43 -37.80 4.71
N GLU A 971 -23.57 -36.48 4.77
CA GLU A 971 -24.84 -35.79 4.51
C GLU A 971 -24.62 -34.58 3.61
N ASN A 972 -25.53 -34.38 2.65
CA ASN A 972 -25.51 -33.22 1.74
C ASN A 972 -24.18 -33.04 1.01
N CYS A 973 -23.58 -34.14 0.55
CA CYS A 973 -22.28 -34.11 -0.13
C CYS A 973 -22.40 -34.51 -1.59
N TYR A 974 -21.50 -34.03 -2.44
CA TYR A 974 -21.45 -34.50 -3.82
C TYR A 974 -20.05 -34.63 -4.43
N CYS A 975 -19.91 -35.45 -5.47
CA CYS A 975 -18.73 -35.46 -6.31
C CYS A 975 -19.06 -35.39 -7.80
N ALA A 976 -18.19 -34.73 -8.56
CA ALA A 976 -18.16 -34.79 -10.02
C ALA A 976 -16.69 -34.88 -10.46
N GLN A 977 -16.37 -35.70 -11.46
CA GLN A 977 -14.98 -35.93 -11.87
C GLN A 977 -14.71 -35.29 -13.23
N THR A 978 -14.29 -34.03 -13.22
CA THR A 978 -14.06 -33.29 -14.46
C THR A 978 -12.58 -32.99 -14.66
N ASN A 979 -12.06 -33.29 -15.85
CA ASN A 979 -10.67 -32.98 -16.23
C ASN A 979 -10.42 -31.47 -16.46
N ILE A 980 -11.37 -30.63 -16.08
CA ILE A 980 -11.38 -29.19 -16.32
C ILE A 980 -11.77 -28.57 -14.98
N LYS A 981 -10.77 -28.10 -14.24
CA LYS A 981 -10.99 -27.16 -13.12
C LYS A 981 -11.80 -26.00 -13.70
N HIS A 982 -13.08 -25.94 -13.35
CA HIS A 982 -14.06 -24.97 -13.85
C HIS A 982 -14.45 -25.09 -15.33
N GLY A 983 -15.24 -26.10 -15.65
CA GLY A 983 -16.36 -25.91 -16.57
C GLY A 983 -16.05 -25.28 -17.94
N SER A 984 -15.55 -26.08 -18.88
CA SER A 984 -15.76 -25.82 -20.30
C SER A 984 -16.14 -27.12 -20.98
N GLY A 985 -17.40 -27.26 -21.37
CA GLY A 985 -17.87 -28.48 -22.01
C GLY A 985 -17.09 -28.78 -23.29
N LEU A 986 -16.41 -29.93 -23.34
CA LEU A 986 -16.04 -30.60 -24.58
C LEU A 986 -16.02 -32.14 -24.39
N GLU A 987 -16.61 -32.81 -25.38
CA GLU A 987 -16.70 -34.26 -25.55
C GLU A 987 -15.31 -34.91 -25.59
N ASN A 988 -14.97 -35.71 -24.56
CA ASN A 988 -14.13 -36.92 -24.59
C ASN A 988 -13.68 -37.30 -23.16
N GLN A 989 -14.63 -37.40 -22.23
CA GLN A 989 -14.39 -37.91 -20.89
C GLN A 989 -14.15 -39.41 -20.98
N VAL A 990 -12.89 -39.83 -20.80
CA VAL A 990 -12.56 -41.25 -20.66
C VAL A 990 -12.68 -41.59 -19.17
N PRO A 991 -13.61 -42.47 -18.76
CA PRO A 991 -13.72 -42.92 -17.38
C PRO A 991 -12.43 -43.68 -17.02
N ASN A 992 -11.71 -43.23 -15.98
CA ASN A 992 -10.44 -43.85 -15.60
C ASN A 992 -10.47 -44.63 -14.28
N ILE A 993 -11.63 -44.79 -13.65
CA ILE A 993 -11.79 -45.79 -12.59
C ILE A 993 -12.19 -47.11 -13.26
N VAL A 994 -11.28 -48.10 -13.25
CA VAL A 994 -11.49 -49.41 -13.88
C VAL A 994 -11.31 -50.52 -12.82
N GLY A 995 -12.38 -51.01 -12.20
CA GLY A 995 -12.29 -52.07 -11.16
C GLY A 995 -13.57 -52.23 -10.32
N ASP A 996 -13.48 -53.03 -9.23
CA ASP A 996 -14.51 -53.18 -8.19
C ASP A 996 -14.64 -51.88 -7.37
N SER A 997 -15.09 -50.80 -8.01
CA SER A 997 -15.05 -49.40 -7.55
C SER A 997 -16.42 -48.72 -7.77
N GLY A 998 -16.75 -47.69 -6.99
CA GLY A 998 -18.05 -46.99 -7.06
C GLY A 998 -17.95 -45.50 -7.37
N GLY A 999 -19.04 -44.93 -7.88
CA GLY A 999 -19.09 -43.53 -8.35
C GLY A 999 -18.98 -42.48 -7.24
N PHE A 1000 -19.26 -42.84 -5.99
CA PHE A 1000 -19.12 -42.01 -4.80
C PHE A 1000 -18.23 -42.70 -3.75
N GLY A 1001 -18.48 -43.97 -3.42
CA GLY A 1001 -17.71 -44.80 -2.50
C GLY A 1001 -17.10 -46.04 -3.15
N GLY A 1002 -15.81 -46.31 -2.89
CA GLY A 1002 -15.09 -47.42 -3.54
C GLY A 1002 -15.44 -48.80 -3.03
N LYS A 1003 -15.27 -49.07 -1.72
CA LYS A 1003 -15.57 -50.38 -1.13
C LYS A 1003 -16.11 -50.27 0.30
N ASP A 1004 -17.21 -51.00 0.55
CA ASP A 1004 -17.71 -51.29 1.90
C ASP A 1004 -17.18 -52.67 2.36
N HIS A 1005 -16.44 -52.68 3.48
CA HIS A 1005 -15.86 -53.90 4.04
C HIS A 1005 -16.81 -54.67 4.99
N HIS A 1006 -18.05 -54.22 5.22
CA HIS A 1006 -18.91 -54.82 6.25
C HIS A 1006 -20.06 -55.71 5.72
N ALA A 1007 -20.02 -57.00 6.08
CA ALA A 1007 -21.14 -57.94 5.96
C ALA A 1007 -22.05 -57.96 7.21
N ASP A 1008 -21.68 -57.24 8.26
CA ASP A 1008 -22.39 -57.22 9.55
C ASP A 1008 -22.90 -55.79 9.89
N ALA A 1009 -24.18 -55.54 9.68
CA ALA A 1009 -25.13 -54.56 10.26
C ALA A 1009 -24.73 -53.20 10.91
N ASN A 1010 -23.48 -52.73 10.93
CA ASN A 1010 -23.08 -51.46 11.55
C ASN A 1010 -22.71 -50.44 10.45
N THR A 1011 -23.69 -49.59 10.13
CA THR A 1011 -23.86 -48.94 8.82
C THR A 1011 -23.34 -47.51 8.76
N LEU A 1012 -22.45 -47.22 7.81
CA LEU A 1012 -22.31 -45.86 7.27
C LEU A 1012 -23.68 -45.40 6.77
N THR A 1013 -24.11 -44.22 7.19
CA THR A 1013 -25.32 -43.58 6.67
C THR A 1013 -24.92 -42.50 5.66
N THR A 1014 -25.25 -42.70 4.37
CA THR A 1014 -25.14 -41.63 3.38
C THR A 1014 -26.53 -41.10 3.03
N THR A 1015 -26.78 -39.83 3.35
CA THR A 1015 -28.09 -39.18 3.24
C THR A 1015 -27.96 -37.99 2.29
N GLU A 1016 -28.85 -37.88 1.31
CA GLU A 1016 -28.89 -36.73 0.38
C GLU A 1016 -27.54 -36.42 -0.28
N CYS A 1017 -26.78 -37.48 -0.58
CA CYS A 1017 -25.50 -37.42 -1.26
C CYS A 1017 -25.65 -37.79 -2.72
N PHE A 1018 -24.90 -37.13 -3.60
CA PHE A 1018 -25.01 -37.29 -5.04
C PHE A 1018 -23.65 -37.52 -5.71
N PHE A 1019 -23.66 -38.20 -6.84
CA PHE A 1019 -22.50 -38.20 -7.73
C PHE A 1019 -22.93 -38.11 -9.18
N ASP A 1020 -22.12 -37.42 -9.97
CA ASP A 1020 -22.36 -37.33 -11.40
C ASP A 1020 -21.83 -38.57 -12.13
N LYS A 1021 -22.78 -39.39 -12.59
CA LYS A 1021 -22.52 -40.64 -13.29
C LYS A 1021 -21.93 -40.47 -14.68
N GLU A 1022 -22.14 -39.30 -15.30
CA GLU A 1022 -21.62 -39.01 -16.65
C GLU A 1022 -20.14 -38.65 -16.60
N THR A 1023 -19.70 -37.98 -15.54
CA THR A 1023 -18.29 -37.64 -15.32
C THR A 1023 -17.48 -38.77 -14.70
N CYS A 1024 -18.04 -39.51 -13.71
CA CYS A 1024 -17.31 -40.61 -13.08
C CYS A 1024 -17.42 -41.94 -13.84
N GLY A 1025 -18.43 -42.10 -14.70
CA GLY A 1025 -18.64 -43.30 -15.52
C GLY A 1025 -19.26 -44.50 -14.81
N PHE A 1026 -19.84 -44.33 -13.61
CA PHE A 1026 -20.56 -45.39 -12.87
C PHE A 1026 -22.04 -45.09 -12.76
N ASP A 1027 -22.90 -46.09 -12.96
CA ASP A 1027 -24.35 -45.97 -12.72
C ASP A 1027 -24.76 -46.39 -11.29
N THR A 1028 -23.85 -46.96 -10.51
CA THR A 1028 -24.11 -47.53 -9.18
C THR A 1028 -22.98 -47.23 -8.23
N ASP A 1029 -23.29 -47.24 -6.93
CA ASP A 1029 -22.33 -47.01 -5.87
C ASP A 1029 -22.37 -48.11 -4.81
N ALA A 1030 -21.29 -48.24 -4.03
CA ALA A 1030 -21.26 -49.11 -2.86
C ALA A 1030 -22.04 -48.53 -1.66
N THR A 1031 -22.33 -47.22 -1.66
CA THR A 1031 -23.13 -46.52 -0.63
C THR A 1031 -24.56 -46.25 -1.10
N THR A 1032 -25.35 -45.52 -0.30
CA THR A 1032 -26.69 -45.03 -0.68
C THR A 1032 -26.70 -43.69 -1.44
N ALA A 1033 -25.54 -43.19 -1.88
CA ALA A 1033 -25.44 -41.97 -2.70
C ALA A 1033 -26.15 -42.15 -4.05
N LEU A 1034 -26.81 -41.09 -4.52
CA LEU A 1034 -27.66 -41.10 -5.70
C LEU A 1034 -26.87 -40.76 -6.97
N ALA A 1035 -26.80 -41.71 -7.90
CA ALA A 1035 -26.26 -41.51 -9.24
C ALA A 1035 -27.17 -40.56 -10.04
N SER A 1036 -26.67 -39.37 -10.38
CA SER A 1036 -27.41 -38.35 -11.13
C SER A 1036 -26.65 -37.98 -12.40
N THR A 1037 -27.36 -37.54 -13.44
CA THR A 1037 -26.70 -37.01 -14.65
C THR A 1037 -26.15 -35.61 -14.38
N THR A 1038 -25.16 -35.17 -15.16
CA THR A 1038 -24.62 -33.80 -15.13
C THR A 1038 -25.76 -32.78 -15.10
N SER A 1039 -26.73 -32.94 -16.00
CA SER A 1039 -27.91 -32.06 -16.11
C SER A 1039 -28.78 -31.99 -14.84
N VAL A 1040 -28.94 -33.11 -14.14
CA VAL A 1040 -29.71 -33.16 -12.88
C VAL A 1040 -28.91 -32.54 -11.73
N MET A 1041 -27.61 -32.81 -11.69
CA MET A 1041 -26.66 -32.23 -10.74
C MET A 1041 -26.44 -30.72 -10.91
N GLN A 1042 -26.83 -30.18 -12.06
CA GLN A 1042 -26.82 -28.75 -12.33
C GLN A 1042 -28.18 -28.09 -12.10
N THR A 1043 -29.15 -28.79 -11.52
CA THR A 1043 -30.48 -28.22 -11.27
C THR A 1043 -30.67 -27.91 -9.78
N GLU A 1044 -30.85 -26.64 -9.42
CA GLU A 1044 -31.06 -26.18 -8.02
C GLU A 1044 -32.14 -26.99 -7.29
N SER A 1045 -33.30 -27.17 -7.94
CA SER A 1045 -34.42 -27.91 -7.35
C SER A 1045 -34.10 -29.38 -7.02
N THR A 1046 -33.06 -29.97 -7.63
CA THR A 1046 -32.59 -31.31 -7.24
C THR A 1046 -32.14 -31.31 -5.77
N PHE A 1047 -31.38 -30.29 -5.37
CA PHE A 1047 -30.79 -30.17 -4.04
C PHE A 1047 -31.78 -29.58 -3.03
N ASP A 1048 -32.60 -28.60 -3.42
CA ASP A 1048 -33.69 -28.09 -2.56
C ASP A 1048 -34.65 -29.20 -2.13
N ASN A 1049 -35.04 -30.08 -3.08
CA ASN A 1049 -35.95 -31.19 -2.80
C ASN A 1049 -35.30 -32.27 -1.93
N ALA A 1050 -33.97 -32.39 -1.98
CA ALA A 1050 -33.17 -33.21 -1.09
C ALA A 1050 -33.02 -32.56 0.30
N GLY A 1051 -33.39 -31.28 0.47
CA GLY A 1051 -33.35 -30.57 1.74
C GLY A 1051 -32.06 -29.79 1.98
N TRP A 1052 -31.27 -29.52 0.94
CA TRP A 1052 -30.08 -28.69 1.06
C TRP A 1052 -30.47 -27.23 1.36
N ASP A 1053 -29.68 -26.56 2.21
CA ASP A 1053 -29.89 -25.15 2.52
C ASP A 1053 -29.20 -24.26 1.48
N MET A 1054 -29.96 -23.91 0.43
CA MET A 1054 -29.51 -23.00 -0.65
C MET A 1054 -29.62 -21.51 -0.28
N ASP A 1055 -30.11 -21.18 0.93
CA ASP A 1055 -30.24 -19.79 1.39
C ASP A 1055 -29.00 -19.36 2.18
N THR A 1056 -28.41 -20.26 2.98
CA THR A 1056 -27.36 -19.92 3.94
C THR A 1056 -26.07 -20.72 3.81
N ILE A 1057 -26.10 -21.87 3.13
CA ILE A 1057 -24.93 -22.78 3.03
C ILE A 1057 -24.45 -22.89 1.58
N TRP A 1058 -25.36 -23.29 0.69
CA TRP A 1058 -25.08 -23.56 -0.70
C TRP A 1058 -25.59 -22.43 -1.59
N VAL A 1059 -24.96 -22.24 -2.74
CA VAL A 1059 -25.46 -21.38 -3.82
C VAL A 1059 -25.23 -22.12 -5.13
N MET A 1060 -26.13 -21.96 -6.10
CA MET A 1060 -25.83 -22.38 -7.47
C MET A 1060 -24.92 -21.33 -8.09
N ASP A 1061 -23.68 -21.72 -8.42
CA ASP A 1061 -22.71 -20.79 -8.97
C ASP A 1061 -23.14 -20.30 -10.37
N PRO A 1062 -23.33 -18.98 -10.59
CA PRO A 1062 -23.46 -18.39 -11.92
C PRO A 1062 -22.11 -17.94 -12.51
N GLN A 1063 -20.95 -18.21 -11.88
CA GLN A 1063 -19.67 -17.55 -12.16
C GLN A 1063 -18.44 -18.48 -12.19
N VAL A 1064 -18.17 -19.05 -13.37
CA VAL A 1064 -16.76 -19.25 -13.77
C VAL A 1064 -16.26 -17.95 -14.41
N THR A 1065 -15.59 -17.12 -13.61
CA THR A 1065 -14.48 -16.25 -14.06
C THR A 1065 -13.66 -15.80 -12.85
N ASN A 1066 -12.83 -16.70 -12.32
CA ASN A 1066 -11.73 -16.34 -11.42
C ASN A 1066 -10.43 -16.20 -12.22
N TYR A 1067 -10.43 -15.29 -13.20
CA TYR A 1067 -9.24 -14.64 -13.76
C TYR A 1067 -9.69 -13.30 -14.36
N ILE A 1068 -9.17 -12.22 -13.81
CA ILE A 1068 -8.94 -11.00 -14.57
C ILE A 1068 -7.41 -10.88 -14.59
N GLN A 1069 -6.69 -11.65 -15.42
CA GLN A 1069 -6.33 -11.30 -16.81
C GLN A 1069 -6.81 -9.91 -17.23
N MET A 1070 -5.96 -9.08 -17.83
CA MET A 1070 -6.29 -7.73 -18.35
C MET A 1070 -7.32 -7.73 -19.50
N ASP A 1071 -8.43 -8.46 -19.36
CA ASP A 1071 -9.58 -8.52 -20.27
C ASP A 1071 -10.90 -8.16 -19.56
N ALA A 1072 -10.87 -7.72 -18.29
CA ALA A 1072 -12.09 -7.28 -17.61
C ALA A 1072 -12.52 -5.87 -17.98
N GLU A 1073 -13.76 -5.82 -18.47
CA GLU A 1073 -14.61 -4.66 -18.63
C GLU A 1073 -14.42 -3.63 -17.48
N GLY A 1074 -14.04 -2.40 -17.84
CA GLY A 1074 -13.89 -1.31 -16.88
C GLY A 1074 -13.50 0.04 -17.50
N GLU A 1075 -14.14 1.13 -17.05
CA GLU A 1075 -13.83 2.49 -17.53
C GLU A 1075 -12.72 3.12 -16.67
N VAL A 1076 -11.58 3.43 -17.29
CA VAL A 1076 -10.45 4.11 -16.63
C VAL A 1076 -10.66 5.62 -16.68
N SER A 1077 -10.77 6.22 -15.49
CA SER A 1077 -11.14 7.63 -15.31
C SER A 1077 -9.99 8.54 -14.87
N SER A 1078 -8.95 7.96 -14.27
CA SER A 1078 -7.75 8.67 -13.84
C SER A 1078 -6.57 7.71 -13.87
N VAL A 1079 -5.40 8.23 -14.27
CA VAL A 1079 -4.12 7.52 -14.17
C VAL A 1079 -3.09 8.41 -13.46
N ALA A 1080 -2.26 7.81 -12.61
CA ALA A 1080 -1.17 8.49 -11.93
C ALA A 1080 0.01 7.54 -11.72
N VAL A 1081 1.22 8.10 -11.61
CA VAL A 1081 2.45 7.32 -11.44
C VAL A 1081 3.21 7.81 -10.22
N ILE A 1082 3.70 6.89 -9.40
CA ILE A 1082 4.65 7.14 -8.32
C ILE A 1082 5.92 6.30 -8.57
N PRO A 1083 7.09 6.73 -8.07
CA PRO A 1083 8.26 5.84 -8.00
C PRO A 1083 7.87 4.56 -7.28
N GLY A 1084 8.22 3.40 -7.83
CA GLY A 1084 7.94 2.14 -7.15
C GLY A 1084 8.96 1.83 -6.08
N MET A 1085 8.62 0.85 -5.26
CA MET A 1085 9.44 0.46 -4.13
C MET A 1085 10.85 0.03 -4.56
N PRO A 1086 11.87 0.25 -3.70
CA PRO A 1086 13.27 -0.07 -4.01
C PRO A 1086 13.49 -1.50 -4.53
N ASP A 1087 12.63 -2.43 -4.12
CA ASP A 1087 12.72 -3.86 -4.42
C ASP A 1087 12.29 -4.21 -5.85
N VAL A 1088 11.42 -3.39 -6.48
CA VAL A 1088 10.80 -3.69 -7.78
C VAL A 1088 11.53 -2.99 -8.94
N LYS A 1089 12.25 -1.89 -8.67
CA LYS A 1089 13.01 -1.08 -9.66
C LYS A 1089 12.20 -0.64 -10.90
N GLU A 1090 10.90 -0.42 -10.72
CA GLU A 1090 9.95 0.03 -11.74
C GLU A 1090 9.04 1.09 -11.11
N ASP A 1091 8.53 2.06 -11.89
CA ASP A 1091 7.55 3.01 -11.36
C ASP A 1091 6.16 2.35 -11.29
N GLU A 1092 5.38 2.66 -10.26
CA GLU A 1092 4.05 2.10 -10.09
C GLU A 1092 3.01 2.94 -10.85
N VAL A 1093 2.28 2.28 -11.77
CA VAL A 1093 1.17 2.89 -12.50
C VAL A 1093 -0.14 2.57 -11.78
N TRP A 1094 -0.88 3.60 -11.38
CA TRP A 1094 -2.14 3.48 -10.66
C TRP A 1094 -3.30 4.00 -11.51
N CYS A 1095 -4.43 3.31 -11.48
CA CYS A 1095 -5.63 3.60 -12.25
C CYS A 1095 -6.87 3.64 -11.35
N ALA A 1096 -7.77 4.59 -11.62
CA ALA A 1096 -9.13 4.60 -11.08
C ALA A 1096 -10.09 3.98 -12.10
N VAL A 1097 -10.61 2.79 -11.79
CA VAL A 1097 -11.36 1.95 -12.74
C VAL A 1097 -12.79 1.73 -12.24
N LEU A 1098 -13.78 2.09 -13.05
CA LEU A 1098 -15.20 1.80 -12.80
C LEU A 1098 -15.54 0.45 -13.43
N ARG A 1099 -16.10 -0.48 -12.66
CA ARG A 1099 -16.46 -1.85 -13.09
C ARG A 1099 -17.89 -2.18 -12.70
N ASN A 1100 -18.55 -3.09 -13.41
CA ASN A 1100 -19.82 -3.66 -12.96
C ASN A 1100 -19.58 -5.03 -12.32
N VAL A 1101 -19.84 -5.15 -11.02
CA VAL A 1101 -19.70 -6.41 -10.26
C VAL A 1101 -21.10 -6.81 -9.81
N GLY A 1102 -21.62 -7.94 -10.31
CA GLY A 1102 -22.97 -8.42 -9.97
C GLY A 1102 -24.08 -7.43 -10.35
N GLY A 1103 -23.95 -6.70 -11.46
CA GLY A 1103 -24.93 -5.70 -11.92
C GLY A 1103 -24.91 -4.36 -11.18
N THR A 1104 -23.98 -4.17 -10.25
CA THR A 1104 -23.77 -2.90 -9.53
C THR A 1104 -22.43 -2.30 -9.93
N SER A 1105 -22.39 -0.99 -10.19
CA SER A 1105 -21.16 -0.30 -10.56
C SER A 1105 -20.31 0.01 -9.31
N TYR A 1106 -19.05 -0.42 -9.34
CA TYR A 1106 -18.05 -0.15 -8.31
C TYR A 1106 -16.82 0.55 -8.90
N ARG A 1107 -16.30 1.58 -8.21
CA ARG A 1107 -15.04 2.21 -8.58
C ARG A 1107 -13.91 1.70 -7.70
N PHE A 1108 -12.81 1.31 -8.33
CA PHE A 1108 -11.63 0.74 -7.69
C PHE A 1108 -10.42 1.64 -7.91
N VAL A 1109 -9.54 1.66 -6.90
CA VAL A 1109 -8.17 2.13 -7.03
C VAL A 1109 -7.30 0.88 -7.24
N GLU A 1110 -6.65 0.83 -8.40
CA GLU A 1110 -5.88 -0.31 -8.90
C GLU A 1110 -4.44 0.11 -9.21
N ARG A 1111 -3.49 -0.80 -9.02
CA ARG A 1111 -2.10 -0.65 -9.44
C ARG A 1111 -1.81 -1.71 -10.48
N MET A 1112 -1.14 -1.32 -11.56
CA MET A 1112 -0.65 -2.27 -12.55
C MET A 1112 0.40 -3.19 -11.91
N TRP A 1113 0.37 -4.46 -12.31
CA TRP A 1113 1.34 -5.43 -11.85
C TRP A 1113 2.74 -5.08 -12.38
N PRO A 1114 3.82 -5.27 -11.59
CA PRO A 1114 5.18 -5.07 -12.07
C PRO A 1114 5.52 -5.96 -13.27
N ARG A 1115 6.34 -5.45 -14.18
CA ARG A 1115 6.80 -6.15 -15.39
C ARG A 1115 7.93 -7.16 -15.13
N ALA A 1116 8.34 -7.37 -13.88
CA ALA A 1116 9.30 -8.42 -13.54
C ALA A 1116 8.67 -9.79 -13.81
N PHE A 1117 9.00 -10.41 -14.95
CA PHE A 1117 8.56 -11.75 -15.33
C PHE A 1117 9.60 -12.77 -14.86
N PRO A 1118 9.35 -13.50 -13.75
CA PRO A 1118 10.32 -14.46 -13.22
C PRO A 1118 10.50 -15.67 -14.14
N THR A 1119 9.52 -15.98 -15.01
CA THR A 1119 9.59 -17.08 -15.97
C THR A 1119 9.13 -16.67 -17.38
N GLN A 1120 9.59 -17.40 -18.40
CA GLN A 1120 9.23 -17.10 -19.80
C GLN A 1120 7.75 -17.40 -20.12
N SER A 1121 7.08 -18.22 -19.30
CA SER A 1121 5.62 -18.41 -19.33
C SER A 1121 4.85 -17.15 -18.97
N ASP A 1122 5.41 -16.32 -18.09
CA ASP A 1122 4.78 -15.07 -17.62
C ASP A 1122 4.85 -13.94 -18.66
N CYS A 1123 5.57 -14.17 -19.78
CA CYS A 1123 5.72 -13.23 -20.88
C CYS A 1123 4.64 -13.36 -21.98
N ARG A 1124 3.63 -14.23 -21.82
CA ARG A 1124 2.60 -14.45 -22.85
C ARG A 1124 1.46 -13.44 -22.75
N PHE A 1125 1.44 -12.47 -23.69
CA PHE A 1125 0.41 -11.42 -23.79
C PHE A 1125 -0.30 -11.39 -25.16
N VAL A 1126 -0.43 -12.55 -25.83
CA VAL A 1126 -1.04 -12.63 -27.18
C VAL A 1126 -2.16 -13.67 -27.24
N ASP A 1127 -3.27 -13.35 -27.90
CA ASP A 1127 -4.48 -14.19 -28.03
C ASP A 1127 -4.22 -15.54 -28.72
N CYS A 1128 -3.15 -15.67 -29.51
CA CYS A 1128 -2.63 -16.97 -29.95
C CYS A 1128 -1.14 -16.86 -30.30
N GLY A 1129 -0.37 -17.91 -29.97
CA GLY A 1129 1.05 -18.02 -30.32
C GLY A 1129 1.46 -19.49 -30.43
N VAL A 1130 2.19 -19.84 -31.48
CA VAL A 1130 2.72 -21.19 -31.72
C VAL A 1130 4.10 -21.31 -31.08
N PHE A 1131 4.31 -22.36 -30.29
CA PHE A 1131 5.60 -22.68 -29.69
C PHE A 1131 6.41 -23.58 -30.63
N TYR A 1132 7.70 -23.26 -30.83
CA TYR A 1132 8.65 -24.16 -31.47
C TYR A 1132 9.52 -24.77 -30.38
N ASP A 1133 9.42 -26.08 -30.21
CA ASP A 1133 10.31 -26.87 -29.37
C ASP A 1133 11.10 -27.83 -30.26
N GLY A 1134 12.39 -27.53 -30.44
CA GLY A 1134 13.29 -28.25 -31.34
C GLY A 1134 14.68 -27.60 -31.39
N GLU A 1135 15.65 -28.31 -31.98
CA GLU A 1135 17.02 -27.80 -32.14
C GLU A 1135 17.05 -26.45 -32.89
N PRO A 1136 18.02 -25.55 -32.60
CA PRO A 1136 18.08 -24.21 -33.20
C PRO A 1136 18.06 -24.23 -34.73
N ALA A 1137 17.00 -23.69 -35.33
CA ALA A 1137 16.86 -23.56 -36.78
C ALA A 1137 17.22 -22.12 -37.23
N THR A 1138 17.99 -21.99 -38.32
CA THR A 1138 18.44 -20.69 -38.85
C THR A 1138 17.40 -19.99 -39.75
N VAL A 1139 16.28 -20.64 -40.04
CA VAL A 1139 15.11 -20.06 -40.70
C VAL A 1139 13.87 -20.74 -40.11
N ILE A 1140 12.94 -19.94 -39.58
CA ILE A 1140 11.61 -20.36 -39.16
C ILE A 1140 10.65 -20.13 -40.33
#